data_AF-A0A671KKK1-F1
#
_entry.id   AF-A0A671KKK1-F1
#
_cell.length_a   1.000
_cell.length_b   1.000
_cell.length_c   1.000
_cell.angle_alpha   90.00
_cell.angle_beta   90.00
_cell.angle_gamma   90.00
#
_symmetry.space_group_name_H-M   'P 1'
#
loop_
_entity.id
_entity.type
_entity.pdbx_description
1 polymer ?
#
loop_
_entity_poly.entity_id
_entity_poly.type
_entity_poly.pdbx_seq_one_letter_code
_entity_poly.pdbx_strand_id
1 'polypeptide(L)'
;MTHCVGYLLTHWFGSHTQLRFFRRQAVRGAAYMFNAHPNSLTPVEERFLDAAEYGNIPVVRRMLEEIPVLDVNCVDYMGQNALQLAVANEHLEVTELLLKKDNLSRIGDALLLAISKGYTRIVEAILSHKAFADSKRLTASPSQAPMHDDFFAYDEDGTRFSHDVTPIILASHCHEYEIVHILLGKGARIEQPHDYFCTCDTCNYHQKYDSFSHSRSRINAYRGLASPAYLSLSNEDPVLAALELSNELASLANIEKEFKNEYRKLSMQCKDFVVGLLDLCRSTEEVEAILSGEDDEALEVPGRPSLIRLKLAIKYELKKFVAHPNCQQQLLSIWYENLPGLRQQTTAIKFLVVLGVAIGLPFLAMVYWVAPCSKMGKIMRGPFFKFVAHAASFTIFLGLLVMNTADRFDGTKLLPNMTIHDYQTQLFRMKTTPFTWMEMLIISWVIGMIWAECKEIWSQGPREYLVEPWNLLDFGMLAIFVASFISRIMACWHARVAQRYVDEHYTDLTNVTLPFEVGYFQLARIDWLPSDPQLVSEGLYAIAVVLSFSRIAYILPANESFGPLQISLGRTVKDIFKFMVIFILVFLAFMIGMFNLYSYYRGAKQNEAFTTVEESFKTLFWAIFGLSEVKSVVVNNGHKFIENIGYVLYGVYNVTVVIVLLNMLIAMINNSFQEIEDDADVEWKFARAKLWFTYFEEGRTLPVPFNLVLSPKSVLGLVMGAKGLLLEIFNRHKAIMKGSELSEVREIPSNSSKTCQDKSLPSSSRYQKIMKRLVKRYIIKAQNDEECDEVNEGELKEIKQDISSLRYELLEEKSHNMEELAKLVRTLEKNLSQDCLILKSH
;
A
#
# COMPACT_ATOMS: atom_id res chain seq x y z
N MET A 1 17.81 5.23 -54.76
CA MET A 1 16.35 5.04 -54.67
C MET A 1 15.88 3.72 -55.32
N THR A 2 16.68 2.65 -55.33
CA THR A 2 16.28 1.30 -55.81
C THR A 2 17.10 0.18 -55.13
N HIS A 3 17.45 0.34 -53.84
CA HIS A 3 18.13 -0.73 -53.07
C HIS A 3 17.73 -0.80 -51.58
N CYS A 4 16.64 -0.13 -51.17
CA CYS A 4 16.09 -0.19 -49.81
C CYS A 4 14.67 -0.79 -49.73
N VAL A 5 14.14 -1.35 -50.83
CA VAL A 5 12.76 -1.85 -50.88
C VAL A 5 12.67 -3.38 -50.69
N GLY A 6 13.80 -4.10 -50.65
CA GLY A 6 13.83 -5.56 -50.49
C GLY A 6 13.86 -6.07 -49.04
N TYR A 7 14.17 -5.23 -48.06
CA TYR A 7 14.38 -5.66 -46.67
C TYR A 7 13.19 -5.38 -45.72
N LEU A 8 12.12 -4.77 -46.23
CA LEU A 8 10.93 -4.38 -45.44
C LEU A 8 9.67 -5.24 -45.74
N LEU A 9 9.76 -6.19 -46.69
CA LEU A 9 8.60 -6.98 -47.15
C LEU A 9 8.50 -8.40 -46.55
N THR A 10 9.48 -8.85 -45.77
CA THR A 10 9.41 -10.15 -45.05
C THR A 10 8.94 -10.03 -43.60
N HIS A 11 8.73 -8.80 -43.09
CA HIS A 11 8.39 -8.56 -41.68
C HIS A 11 6.93 -8.15 -41.44
N TRP A 12 6.06 -8.23 -42.46
CA TRP A 12 4.70 -7.65 -42.40
C TRP A 12 3.53 -8.59 -42.80
N PHE A 13 3.78 -9.85 -43.17
CA PHE A 13 2.72 -10.84 -43.36
C PHE A 13 2.95 -12.05 -42.45
N GLY A 14 2.45 -11.94 -41.21
CA GLY A 14 2.55 -13.03 -40.25
C GLY A 14 1.86 -12.74 -38.91
N SER A 15 0.78 -11.98 -38.90
CA SER A 15 -0.04 -11.82 -37.69
C SER A 15 -1.50 -11.70 -38.07
N HIS A 16 -2.26 -12.78 -37.87
CA HIS A 16 -3.59 -12.73 -37.28
C HIS A 16 -4.16 -14.14 -37.13
N THR A 17 -4.06 -14.69 -35.91
CA THR A 17 -5.18 -15.30 -35.16
C THR A 17 -4.68 -15.75 -33.78
N GLN A 18 -4.61 -14.83 -32.82
CA GLN A 18 -4.70 -15.20 -31.40
C GLN A 18 -5.94 -14.52 -30.82
N LEU A 19 -7.03 -15.28 -30.91
CA LEU A 19 -8.28 -15.06 -30.19
C LEU A 19 -8.35 -16.16 -29.13
N ARG A 20 -8.50 -15.74 -27.87
CA ARG A 20 -9.08 -16.48 -26.73
C ARG A 20 -8.59 -17.92 -26.51
N PHE A 21 -7.94 -18.18 -25.37
CA PHE A 21 -8.29 -19.36 -24.58
C PHE A 21 -8.08 -19.10 -23.08
N PHE A 22 -9.20 -18.80 -22.43
CA PHE A 22 -9.49 -19.18 -21.05
C PHE A 22 -9.61 -20.71 -21.00
N ARG A 23 -9.19 -21.34 -19.90
CA ARG A 23 -9.54 -22.70 -19.44
C ARG A 23 -9.43 -23.83 -20.49
N ARG A 24 -8.39 -24.67 -20.35
CA ARG A 24 -8.41 -26.12 -20.60
C ARG A 24 -7.08 -26.74 -20.17
N GLN A 25 -7.04 -27.28 -18.95
CA GLN A 25 -6.03 -28.25 -18.54
C GLN A 25 -6.47 -29.61 -19.10
N ALA A 26 -5.95 -29.96 -20.27
CA ALA A 26 -5.74 -31.33 -20.71
C ALA A 26 -4.86 -31.29 -21.97
N VAL A 27 -4.02 -32.32 -22.11
CA VAL A 27 -3.26 -32.73 -23.31
C VAL A 27 -1.79 -32.30 -23.36
N ARG A 28 -0.96 -33.21 -22.83
CA ARG A 28 0.14 -33.95 -23.50
C ARG A 28 1.24 -33.15 -24.22
N GLY A 29 2.48 -33.51 -23.88
CA GLY A 29 3.72 -32.81 -24.20
C GLY A 29 4.00 -32.51 -25.67
N ALA A 30 4.94 -31.60 -25.91
CA ALA A 30 5.38 -31.18 -27.23
C ALA A 30 6.82 -31.64 -27.58
N ALA A 31 7.54 -32.26 -26.63
CA ALA A 31 8.94 -32.67 -26.82
C ALA A 31 9.12 -33.82 -27.82
N TYR A 32 8.14 -34.72 -27.93
CA TYR A 32 8.16 -35.88 -28.85
C TYR A 32 8.15 -35.49 -30.34
N MET A 33 7.84 -34.24 -30.70
CA MET A 33 7.78 -33.80 -32.10
C MET A 33 9.17 -33.52 -32.70
N PHE A 34 10.22 -33.43 -31.88
CA PHE A 34 11.52 -32.90 -32.33
C PHE A 34 12.72 -33.85 -32.16
N ASN A 35 12.67 -34.84 -31.25
CA ASN A 35 13.78 -35.77 -31.03
C ASN A 35 13.33 -37.25 -31.12
N ALA A 36 13.93 -38.00 -32.05
CA ALA A 36 13.81 -39.45 -32.12
C ALA A 36 14.74 -40.08 -31.07
N HIS A 37 14.18 -40.72 -30.04
CA HIS A 37 14.97 -41.42 -29.03
C HIS A 37 15.60 -42.71 -29.62
N PRO A 38 16.88 -43.02 -29.32
CA PRO A 38 17.62 -44.13 -29.94
C PRO A 38 17.42 -45.51 -29.30
N ASN A 39 16.73 -45.64 -28.15
CA ASN A 39 16.52 -46.93 -27.48
C ASN A 39 15.03 -47.34 -27.50
N SER A 40 14.68 -48.35 -28.28
CA SER A 40 13.36 -48.99 -28.18
C SER A 40 13.27 -49.74 -26.86
N LEU A 41 12.28 -49.40 -26.02
CA LEU A 41 11.94 -50.16 -24.82
C LEU A 41 11.82 -51.65 -25.14
N THR A 42 12.32 -52.51 -24.26
CA THR A 42 12.03 -53.94 -24.35
C THR A 42 10.55 -54.18 -24.03
N PRO A 43 9.90 -55.21 -24.60
CA PRO A 43 8.50 -55.51 -24.29
C PRO A 43 8.28 -55.88 -22.81
N VAL A 44 9.34 -56.23 -22.09
CA VAL A 44 9.32 -56.48 -20.65
C VAL A 44 9.28 -55.16 -19.88
N GLU A 45 10.08 -54.17 -20.26
CA GLU A 45 10.06 -52.82 -19.67
C GLU A 45 8.75 -52.08 -19.97
N GLU A 46 8.22 -52.20 -21.20
CA GLU A 46 6.90 -51.65 -21.56
C GLU A 46 5.80 -52.21 -20.65
N ARG A 47 5.78 -53.54 -20.47
CA ARG A 47 4.83 -54.20 -19.56
C ARG A 47 5.03 -53.79 -18.10
N PHE A 48 6.26 -53.50 -17.69
CA PHE A 48 6.57 -53.03 -16.34
C PHE A 48 6.04 -51.60 -16.11
N LEU A 49 6.26 -50.70 -17.07
CA LEU A 49 5.76 -49.32 -17.02
C LEU A 49 4.23 -49.28 -17.04
N ASP A 50 3.58 -50.07 -17.91
CA ASP A 50 2.11 -50.21 -17.92
C ASP A 50 1.59 -50.73 -16.58
N ALA A 51 2.27 -51.73 -16.00
CA ALA A 51 1.89 -52.27 -14.70
C ALA A 51 2.03 -51.24 -13.58
N ALA A 52 3.06 -50.38 -13.63
CA ALA A 52 3.22 -49.27 -12.68
C ALA A 52 2.18 -48.15 -12.90
N GLU A 53 1.86 -47.80 -14.14
CA GLU A 53 0.88 -46.76 -14.48
C GLU A 53 -0.54 -47.14 -14.02
N TYR A 54 -0.95 -48.39 -14.24
CA TYR A 54 -2.28 -48.89 -13.86
C TYR A 54 -2.37 -49.41 -12.41
N GLY A 55 -1.28 -49.36 -11.64
CA GLY A 55 -1.29 -49.82 -10.25
C GLY A 55 -1.39 -51.33 -10.09
N ASN A 56 -0.85 -52.13 -11.01
CA ASN A 56 -0.87 -53.59 -10.91
C ASN A 56 0.24 -54.10 -9.97
N ILE A 57 -0.03 -53.97 -8.67
CA ILE A 57 0.86 -54.31 -7.55
C ILE A 57 1.50 -55.71 -7.66
N PRO A 58 0.75 -56.82 -7.90
CA PRO A 58 1.34 -58.16 -7.90
C PRO A 58 2.23 -58.42 -9.12
N VAL A 59 1.94 -57.78 -10.26
CA VAL A 59 2.81 -57.87 -11.45
C VAL A 59 4.10 -57.09 -11.21
N VAL A 60 4.00 -55.87 -10.69
CA VAL A 60 5.17 -55.04 -10.36
C VAL A 60 6.06 -55.76 -9.34
N ARG A 61 5.48 -56.31 -8.26
CA ARG A 61 6.21 -57.07 -7.24
C ARG A 61 6.93 -58.29 -7.83
N ARG A 62 6.24 -59.12 -8.61
CA ARG A 62 6.85 -60.29 -9.27
C ARG A 62 8.00 -59.87 -10.18
N MET A 63 7.80 -58.85 -11.01
CA MET A 63 8.83 -58.39 -11.94
C MET A 63 10.07 -57.84 -11.21
N LEU A 64 9.90 -57.15 -10.08
CA LEU A 64 10.99 -56.64 -9.24
C LEU A 64 11.79 -57.73 -8.48
N GLU A 65 11.17 -58.88 -8.21
CA GLU A 65 11.77 -60.00 -7.48
C GLU A 65 12.35 -61.08 -8.42
N GLU A 66 11.67 -61.38 -9.53
CA GLU A 66 12.00 -62.49 -10.44
C GLU A 66 12.97 -62.11 -11.57
N ILE A 67 13.02 -60.83 -11.98
CA ILE A 67 13.80 -60.38 -13.15
C ILE A 67 15.00 -59.52 -12.70
N PRO A 68 16.22 -60.08 -12.58
CA PRO A 68 17.40 -59.32 -12.15
C PRO A 68 18.01 -58.42 -13.24
N VAL A 69 17.61 -58.59 -14.51
CA VAL A 69 18.09 -57.78 -15.66
C VAL A 69 17.17 -56.59 -15.95
N LEU A 70 16.09 -56.41 -15.18
CA LEU A 70 15.14 -55.32 -15.37
C LEU A 70 15.77 -53.98 -14.97
N ASP A 71 15.85 -53.04 -15.90
CA ASP A 71 16.18 -51.66 -15.56
C ASP A 71 14.95 -51.00 -14.92
N VAL A 72 15.06 -50.73 -13.61
CA VAL A 72 14.01 -50.05 -12.84
C VAL A 72 13.88 -48.58 -13.28
N ASN A 73 14.92 -48.00 -13.88
CA ASN A 73 14.94 -46.62 -14.36
C ASN A 73 14.57 -46.49 -15.84
N CYS A 74 13.92 -47.49 -16.42
CA CYS A 74 13.40 -47.39 -17.78
C CYS A 74 12.42 -46.21 -17.90
N VAL A 75 12.45 -45.56 -19.07
CA VAL A 75 11.68 -44.35 -19.34
C VAL A 75 10.67 -44.57 -20.45
N ASP A 76 9.48 -44.01 -20.30
CA ASP A 76 8.43 -44.05 -21.32
C ASP A 76 8.76 -43.13 -22.53
N TYR A 77 7.82 -43.04 -23.48
CA TYR A 77 7.94 -42.16 -24.65
C TYR A 77 7.93 -40.66 -24.32
N MET A 78 7.53 -40.27 -23.10
CA MET A 78 7.62 -38.91 -22.57
C MET A 78 8.87 -38.69 -21.69
N GLY A 79 9.71 -39.71 -21.53
CA GLY A 79 10.88 -39.66 -20.68
C GLY A 79 10.56 -39.86 -19.19
N GLN A 80 9.43 -40.46 -18.80
CA GLN A 80 9.02 -40.66 -17.41
C GLN A 80 9.42 -42.04 -16.88
N ASN A 81 9.94 -42.06 -15.65
CA ASN A 81 10.31 -43.29 -14.94
C ASN A 81 9.08 -43.94 -14.26
N ALA A 82 9.15 -45.24 -13.96
CA ALA A 82 8.10 -46.01 -13.27
C ALA A 82 7.63 -45.34 -11.96
N LEU A 83 8.55 -44.73 -11.21
CA LEU A 83 8.22 -43.97 -10.00
C LEU A 83 7.40 -42.71 -10.29
N GLN A 84 7.76 -41.93 -11.31
CA GLN A 84 7.02 -40.73 -11.69
C GLN A 84 5.60 -41.07 -12.16
N LEU A 85 5.44 -42.19 -12.90
CA LEU A 85 4.14 -42.70 -13.34
C LEU A 85 3.27 -43.18 -12.16
N ALA A 86 3.85 -43.94 -11.22
CA ALA A 86 3.14 -44.41 -10.03
C ALA A 86 2.67 -43.23 -9.16
N VAL A 87 3.52 -42.21 -8.97
CA VAL A 87 3.19 -41.00 -8.22
C VAL A 87 2.17 -40.13 -8.95
N ALA A 88 2.23 -40.04 -10.28
CA ALA A 88 1.28 -39.25 -11.07
C ALA A 88 -0.18 -39.71 -10.94
N ASN A 89 -0.38 -41.00 -10.63
CA ASN A 89 -1.68 -41.67 -10.52
C ASN A 89 -2.04 -42.07 -9.08
N GLU A 90 -1.32 -41.57 -8.07
CA GLU A 90 -1.52 -41.85 -6.64
C GLU A 90 -1.42 -43.33 -6.21
N HIS A 91 -0.59 -44.13 -6.88
CA HIS A 91 -0.39 -45.54 -6.47
C HIS A 91 0.59 -45.64 -5.30
N LEU A 92 0.10 -45.44 -4.07
CA LEU A 92 0.92 -45.46 -2.83
C LEU A 92 1.68 -46.79 -2.66
N GLU A 93 1.00 -47.93 -2.80
CA GLU A 93 1.61 -49.24 -2.56
C GLU A 93 2.69 -49.58 -3.59
N VAL A 94 2.45 -49.24 -4.86
CA VAL A 94 3.46 -49.39 -5.93
C VAL A 94 4.65 -48.49 -5.64
N THR A 95 4.40 -47.26 -5.19
CA THR A 95 5.44 -46.30 -4.79
C THR A 95 6.30 -46.84 -3.65
N GLU A 96 5.68 -47.40 -2.59
CA GLU A 96 6.41 -48.04 -1.49
C GLU A 96 7.23 -49.26 -1.93
N LEU A 97 6.73 -50.05 -2.88
CA LEU A 97 7.47 -51.18 -3.45
C LEU A 97 8.69 -50.73 -4.26
N LEU A 98 8.54 -49.69 -5.08
CA LEU A 98 9.63 -49.12 -5.85
C LEU A 98 10.70 -48.51 -4.93
N LEU A 99 10.28 -47.74 -3.91
CA LEU A 99 11.19 -47.09 -2.95
C LEU A 99 12.01 -48.08 -2.10
N LYS A 100 11.67 -49.37 -2.05
CA LYS A 100 12.51 -50.40 -1.39
C LYS A 100 13.81 -50.70 -2.15
N LYS A 101 13.91 -50.34 -3.43
CA LYS A 101 15.13 -50.52 -4.23
C LYS A 101 16.04 -49.29 -4.06
N ASP A 102 17.32 -49.52 -3.73
CA ASP A 102 18.26 -48.43 -3.41
C ASP A 102 18.75 -47.65 -4.67
N ASN A 103 18.62 -48.19 -5.89
CA ASN A 103 19.18 -47.60 -7.15
C ASN A 103 18.14 -46.82 -7.99
N LEU A 104 17.28 -46.02 -7.36
CA LEU A 104 16.32 -45.19 -8.08
C LEU A 104 16.88 -43.81 -8.46
N SER A 105 16.70 -43.43 -9.72
CA SER A 105 16.93 -42.08 -10.24
C SER A 105 15.64 -41.24 -10.18
N ARG A 106 15.75 -39.91 -10.28
CA ARG A 106 14.60 -38.96 -10.38
C ARG A 106 13.61 -38.96 -9.21
N ILE A 107 14.05 -39.39 -8.03
CA ILE A 107 13.24 -39.36 -6.80
C ILE A 107 12.86 -37.91 -6.41
N GLY A 108 13.74 -36.95 -6.68
CA GLY A 108 13.51 -35.53 -6.42
C GLY A 108 12.41 -34.93 -7.29
N ASP A 109 12.35 -35.28 -8.59
CA ASP A 109 11.24 -34.85 -9.44
C ASP A 109 9.92 -35.52 -9.04
N ALA A 110 9.96 -36.81 -8.69
CA ALA A 110 8.78 -37.51 -8.15
C ALA A 110 8.25 -36.84 -6.87
N LEU A 111 9.13 -36.36 -5.99
CA LEU A 111 8.75 -35.57 -4.82
C LEU A 111 8.06 -34.25 -5.23
N LEU A 112 8.64 -33.49 -6.17
CA LEU A 112 8.03 -32.24 -6.64
C LEU A 112 6.67 -32.48 -7.30
N LEU A 113 6.50 -33.60 -8.01
CA LEU A 113 5.22 -34.01 -8.58
C LEU A 113 4.18 -34.28 -7.50
N ALA A 114 4.53 -35.09 -6.49
CA ALA A 114 3.65 -35.42 -5.39
C ALA A 114 3.20 -34.16 -4.63
N ILE A 115 4.12 -33.21 -4.42
CA ILE A 115 3.83 -31.91 -3.79
C ILE A 115 2.89 -31.07 -4.67
N SER A 116 3.12 -31.03 -5.98
CA SER A 116 2.26 -30.30 -6.91
C SER A 116 0.83 -30.85 -6.97
N LYS A 117 0.62 -32.10 -6.56
CA LYS A 117 -0.65 -32.80 -6.58
C LYS A 117 -1.36 -32.85 -5.22
N GLY A 118 -0.68 -32.54 -4.13
CA GLY A 118 -1.25 -32.61 -2.79
C GLY A 118 -1.22 -34.01 -2.15
N TYR A 119 -0.46 -34.97 -2.70
CA TYR A 119 -0.45 -36.35 -2.21
C TYR A 119 0.38 -36.52 -0.93
N THR A 120 -0.23 -36.22 0.22
CA THR A 120 0.42 -36.18 1.54
C THR A 120 1.09 -37.50 1.93
N ARG A 121 0.39 -38.63 1.76
CA ARG A 121 0.92 -39.97 2.09
C ARG A 121 2.11 -40.37 1.24
N ILE A 122 2.07 -40.07 -0.06
CA ILE A 122 3.17 -40.35 -0.98
C ILE A 122 4.38 -39.48 -0.63
N VAL A 123 4.16 -38.21 -0.30
CA VAL A 123 5.23 -37.32 0.16
C VAL A 123 5.89 -37.86 1.43
N GLU A 124 5.12 -38.33 2.42
CA GLU A 124 5.67 -38.96 3.62
C GLU A 124 6.49 -40.21 3.31
N ALA A 125 5.98 -41.09 2.43
CA ALA A 125 6.68 -42.28 1.99
C ALA A 125 8.02 -41.93 1.30
N ILE A 126 8.03 -40.96 0.39
CA ILE A 126 9.24 -40.51 -0.30
C ILE A 126 10.24 -39.87 0.68
N LEU A 127 9.77 -39.02 1.60
CA LEU A 127 10.62 -38.37 2.61
C LEU A 127 11.16 -39.33 3.69
N SER A 128 10.61 -40.54 3.80
CA SER A 128 11.14 -41.61 4.65
C SER A 128 12.33 -42.35 4.04
N HIS A 129 12.55 -42.20 2.72
CA HIS A 129 13.61 -42.87 2.00
C HIS A 129 15.01 -42.35 2.40
N LYS A 130 16.02 -43.24 2.41
CA LYS A 130 17.41 -42.92 2.83
C LYS A 130 18.02 -41.75 2.04
N ALA A 131 17.61 -41.57 0.79
CA ALA A 131 18.11 -40.49 -0.08
C ALA A 131 17.79 -39.08 0.43
N PHE A 132 16.80 -38.93 1.33
CA PHE A 132 16.40 -37.66 1.96
C PHE A 132 16.81 -37.57 3.44
N ALA A 133 17.67 -38.48 3.93
CA ALA A 133 18.19 -38.42 5.30
C ALA A 133 19.03 -37.15 5.54
N ASP A 134 19.72 -36.66 4.50
CA ASP A 134 20.46 -35.40 4.55
C ASP A 134 19.53 -34.22 4.23
N SER A 135 19.22 -33.40 5.24
CA SER A 135 18.38 -32.19 5.10
C SER A 135 18.88 -31.20 4.03
N LYS A 136 20.17 -31.28 3.65
CA LYS A 136 20.78 -30.42 2.62
C LYS A 136 20.14 -30.57 1.25
N ARG A 137 19.61 -31.74 0.91
CA ARG A 137 18.92 -31.98 -0.38
C ARG A 137 17.53 -31.35 -0.45
N LEU A 138 16.95 -31.00 0.70
CA LEU A 138 15.67 -30.28 0.80
C LEU A 138 15.86 -28.76 0.76
N THR A 139 17.03 -28.26 1.20
CA THR A 139 17.34 -26.83 1.23
C THR A 139 18.08 -26.35 -0.01
N ALA A 140 18.91 -27.20 -0.63
CA ALA A 140 19.63 -26.85 -1.85
C ALA A 140 18.67 -26.72 -3.04
N SER A 141 18.83 -25.65 -3.81
CA SER A 141 18.13 -25.55 -5.10
C SER A 141 18.71 -26.56 -6.10
N PRO A 142 17.88 -27.08 -7.03
CA PRO A 142 18.36 -27.94 -8.12
C PRO A 142 19.55 -27.36 -8.88
N SER A 143 19.66 -26.03 -9.00
CA SER A 143 20.79 -25.34 -9.64
C SER A 143 22.12 -25.38 -8.87
N GLN A 144 22.06 -25.58 -7.55
CA GLN A 144 23.24 -25.66 -6.67
C GLN A 144 23.66 -27.12 -6.42
N ALA A 145 22.80 -28.08 -6.78
CA ALA A 145 23.16 -29.49 -6.76
C ALA A 145 24.19 -29.78 -7.87
N PRO A 146 25.19 -30.64 -7.61
CA PRO A 146 26.18 -30.98 -8.63
C PRO A 146 25.49 -31.55 -9.87
N MET A 147 25.89 -31.04 -11.03
CA MET A 147 25.31 -31.25 -12.37
C MET A 147 25.32 -32.72 -12.87
N HIS A 148 25.78 -33.67 -12.04
CA HIS A 148 25.94 -35.09 -12.36
C HIS A 148 24.94 -36.02 -11.66
N ASP A 149 23.99 -35.47 -10.91
CA ASP A 149 22.96 -36.27 -10.22
C ASP A 149 21.60 -36.01 -10.89
N ASP A 150 21.03 -37.01 -11.59
CA ASP A 150 19.71 -36.97 -12.23
C ASP A 150 18.55 -36.96 -11.20
N PHE A 151 18.78 -36.35 -10.05
CA PHE A 151 17.91 -36.44 -8.88
C PHE A 151 16.62 -35.63 -9.07
N PHE A 152 16.73 -34.40 -9.59
CA PHE A 152 15.60 -33.51 -9.89
C PHE A 152 15.26 -33.42 -11.38
N ALA A 153 15.98 -34.15 -12.24
CA ALA A 153 15.72 -34.19 -13.67
C ALA A 153 14.36 -34.84 -13.96
N TYR A 154 13.58 -34.24 -14.86
CA TYR A 154 12.33 -34.80 -15.34
C TYR A 154 12.61 -35.75 -16.52
N ASP A 155 13.36 -35.25 -17.50
CA ASP A 155 13.86 -35.93 -18.69
C ASP A 155 15.37 -35.64 -18.88
N GLU A 156 15.96 -36.04 -20.02
CA GLU A 156 17.35 -35.74 -20.35
C GLU A 156 17.57 -34.24 -20.69
N ASP A 157 16.49 -33.50 -20.99
CA ASP A 157 16.54 -32.12 -21.47
C ASP A 157 16.39 -31.09 -20.32
N GLY A 158 15.83 -31.46 -19.16
CA GLY A 158 15.77 -30.59 -17.99
C GLY A 158 14.85 -31.02 -16.84
N THR A 159 14.54 -30.06 -15.96
CA THR A 159 13.67 -30.23 -14.78
C THR A 159 12.24 -29.78 -15.08
N ARG A 160 11.23 -30.41 -14.45
CA ARG A 160 9.82 -30.04 -14.66
C ARG A 160 9.50 -28.62 -14.23
N PHE A 161 10.04 -28.22 -13.08
CA PHE A 161 9.90 -26.88 -12.52
C PHE A 161 11.18 -26.09 -12.73
N SER A 162 11.12 -24.76 -12.53
CA SER A 162 12.32 -23.94 -12.65
C SER A 162 13.36 -24.34 -11.59
N HIS A 163 14.64 -24.31 -11.97
CA HIS A 163 15.78 -24.87 -11.21
C HIS A 163 16.04 -24.23 -9.84
N ASP A 164 15.35 -23.13 -9.57
CA ASP A 164 15.37 -22.33 -8.34
C ASP A 164 14.29 -22.76 -7.33
N VAL A 165 13.30 -23.57 -7.74
CA VAL A 165 12.20 -23.99 -6.88
C VAL A 165 12.63 -25.18 -6.03
N THR A 166 12.67 -24.98 -4.71
CA THR A 166 12.85 -26.05 -3.73
C THR A 166 11.50 -26.69 -3.37
N PRO A 167 11.49 -27.91 -2.80
CA PRO A 167 10.25 -28.59 -2.39
C PRO A 167 9.35 -27.74 -1.48
N ILE A 168 9.94 -26.97 -0.55
CA ILE A 168 9.20 -26.09 0.36
C ILE A 168 8.58 -24.87 -0.35
N ILE A 169 9.27 -24.33 -1.37
CA ILE A 169 8.73 -23.23 -2.18
C ILE A 169 7.53 -23.73 -2.99
N LEU A 170 7.65 -24.91 -3.61
CA LEU A 170 6.55 -25.49 -4.39
C LEU A 170 5.34 -25.82 -3.51
N ALA A 171 5.55 -26.44 -2.34
CA ALA A 171 4.48 -26.72 -1.39
C ALA A 171 3.75 -25.45 -0.95
N SER A 172 4.51 -24.38 -0.75
CA SER A 172 3.98 -23.05 -0.42
C SER A 172 3.19 -22.42 -1.58
N HIS A 173 3.60 -22.65 -2.84
CA HIS A 173 2.88 -22.15 -4.02
C HIS A 173 1.54 -22.84 -4.23
N CYS A 174 1.45 -24.12 -3.87
CA CYS A 174 0.21 -24.91 -3.93
C CYS A 174 -0.72 -24.67 -2.72
N HIS A 175 -0.25 -23.97 -1.68
CA HIS A 175 -0.98 -23.71 -0.43
C HIS A 175 -1.29 -24.96 0.41
N GLU A 176 -0.48 -26.01 0.27
CA GLU A 176 -0.67 -27.30 0.95
C GLU A 176 -0.18 -27.27 2.41
N TYR A 177 -1.10 -27.07 3.36
CA TYR A 177 -0.76 -26.89 4.78
C TYR A 177 -0.06 -28.11 5.39
N GLU A 178 -0.50 -29.33 5.08
CA GLU A 178 0.04 -30.56 5.65
C GLU A 178 1.46 -30.84 5.16
N ILE A 179 1.68 -30.70 3.85
CA ILE A 179 2.99 -30.88 3.22
C ILE A 179 3.98 -29.84 3.74
N VAL A 180 3.57 -28.58 3.83
CA VAL A 180 4.41 -27.51 4.41
C VAL A 180 4.79 -27.84 5.86
N HIS A 181 3.86 -28.34 6.67
CA HIS A 181 4.14 -28.76 8.04
C HIS A 181 5.15 -29.92 8.10
N ILE A 182 5.00 -30.95 7.26
CA ILE A 182 5.94 -32.07 7.18
C ILE A 182 7.35 -31.59 6.81
N LEU A 183 7.46 -30.74 5.79
CA LEU A 183 8.75 -30.20 5.32
C LEU A 183 9.41 -29.29 6.36
N LEU A 184 8.65 -28.44 7.04
CA LEU A 184 9.14 -27.62 8.17
C LEU A 184 9.61 -28.50 9.33
N GLY A 185 8.91 -29.60 9.63
CA GLY A 185 9.31 -30.60 10.63
C GLY A 185 10.64 -31.30 10.32
N LYS A 186 10.99 -31.41 9.03
CA LYS A 186 12.29 -31.93 8.55
C LYS A 186 13.39 -30.86 8.50
N GLY A 187 13.09 -29.62 8.86
CA GLY A 187 14.03 -28.50 8.93
C GLY A 187 14.20 -27.71 7.62
N ALA A 188 13.36 -27.94 6.61
CA ALA A 188 13.42 -27.17 5.36
C ALA A 188 12.71 -25.82 5.53
N ARG A 189 13.46 -24.72 5.52
CA ARG A 189 12.93 -23.34 5.53
C ARG A 189 13.29 -22.62 4.25
N ILE A 190 12.44 -21.67 3.85
CA ILE A 190 12.72 -20.80 2.69
C ILE A 190 13.77 -19.78 3.11
N GLU A 191 14.84 -19.67 2.34
CA GLU A 191 15.84 -18.61 2.53
C GLU A 191 15.26 -17.26 2.13
N GLN A 192 15.47 -16.24 2.97
CA GLN A 192 15.05 -14.89 2.63
C GLN A 192 15.94 -14.34 1.51
N PRO A 193 15.34 -13.81 0.42
CA PRO A 193 16.11 -13.21 -0.65
C PRO A 193 16.88 -11.99 -0.12
N HIS A 194 18.06 -11.76 -0.67
CA HIS A 194 18.81 -10.54 -0.37
C HIS A 194 18.09 -9.31 -0.92
N ASP A 195 18.39 -8.15 -0.32
CA ASP A 195 17.91 -6.86 -0.81
C ASP A 195 18.25 -6.69 -2.31
N TYR A 196 17.36 -6.03 -3.04
CA TYR A 196 17.49 -5.81 -4.48
C TYR A 196 18.83 -5.15 -4.84
N PHE A 197 19.32 -4.24 -4.00
CA PHE A 197 20.56 -3.50 -4.20
C PHE A 197 21.79 -4.18 -3.55
N CYS A 198 21.67 -5.43 -3.10
CA CYS A 198 22.78 -6.16 -2.52
C CYS A 198 23.91 -6.36 -3.54
N THR A 199 25.15 -6.05 -3.13
CA THR A 199 26.34 -6.16 -3.98
C THR A 199 27.26 -7.31 -3.58
N CYS A 200 26.74 -8.36 -2.94
CA CYS A 200 27.56 -9.52 -2.59
C CYS A 200 28.01 -10.29 -3.85
N ASP A 201 29.14 -11.01 -3.75
CA ASP A 201 29.76 -11.68 -4.90
C ASP A 201 28.83 -12.71 -5.55
N THR A 202 28.00 -13.41 -4.76
CA THR A 202 27.00 -14.37 -5.26
C THR A 202 25.91 -13.71 -6.08
N CYS A 203 25.25 -12.67 -5.55
CA CYS A 203 24.22 -11.92 -6.28
C CYS A 203 24.78 -11.27 -7.55
N ASN A 204 25.97 -10.68 -7.46
CA ASN A 204 26.63 -10.05 -8.61
C ASN A 204 27.00 -11.08 -9.69
N TYR A 205 27.43 -12.28 -9.29
CA TYR A 205 27.70 -13.37 -10.20
C TYR A 205 26.43 -13.83 -10.94
N HIS A 206 25.35 -14.12 -10.19
CA HIS A 206 24.07 -14.53 -10.77
C HIS A 206 23.47 -13.45 -11.68
N GLN A 207 23.57 -12.18 -11.29
CA GLN A 207 23.08 -11.07 -12.10
C GLN A 207 23.86 -10.89 -13.42
N LYS A 208 25.18 -11.12 -13.42
CA LYS A 208 26.01 -11.03 -14.63
C LYS A 208 25.83 -12.20 -15.57
N TYR A 209 25.68 -13.41 -15.03
CA TYR A 209 25.57 -14.62 -15.83
C TYR A 209 24.15 -14.82 -16.36
N ASP A 210 23.13 -14.72 -15.48
CA ASP A 210 21.73 -14.88 -15.84
C ASP A 210 20.81 -14.01 -14.96
N SER A 211 20.64 -12.76 -15.40
CA SER A 211 19.77 -11.79 -14.72
C SER A 211 18.30 -12.22 -14.71
N PHE A 212 17.84 -12.96 -15.72
CA PHE A 212 16.42 -13.32 -15.82
C PHE A 212 16.08 -14.43 -14.82
N SER A 213 16.86 -15.50 -14.76
CA SER A 213 16.64 -16.54 -13.74
C SER A 213 16.83 -16.00 -12.33
N HIS A 214 17.76 -15.06 -12.12
CA HIS A 214 17.92 -14.41 -10.82
C HIS A 214 16.66 -13.65 -10.38
N SER A 215 16.05 -12.87 -11.29
CA SER A 215 14.78 -12.18 -11.01
C SER A 215 13.62 -13.17 -10.79
N ARG A 216 13.59 -14.28 -11.54
CA ARG A 216 12.59 -15.34 -11.41
C ARG A 216 12.71 -16.08 -10.07
N SER A 217 13.93 -16.36 -9.64
CA SER A 217 14.23 -16.98 -8.35
C SER A 217 13.76 -16.13 -7.18
N ARG A 218 14.04 -14.83 -7.25
CA ARG A 218 13.58 -13.87 -6.23
C ARG A 218 12.07 -13.87 -6.10
N ILE A 219 11.33 -13.77 -7.21
CA ILE A 219 9.87 -13.73 -7.15
C ILE A 219 9.26 -15.07 -6.70
N ASN A 220 9.87 -16.20 -7.07
CA ASN A 220 9.45 -17.52 -6.62
C ASN A 220 9.65 -17.70 -5.11
N ALA A 221 10.79 -17.21 -4.56
CA ALA A 221 11.04 -17.19 -3.13
C ALA A 221 10.01 -16.32 -2.39
N TYR A 222 9.77 -15.09 -2.87
CA TYR A 222 8.74 -14.20 -2.29
C TYR A 222 7.33 -14.78 -2.39
N ARG A 223 7.00 -15.47 -3.48
CA ARG A 223 5.72 -16.17 -3.63
C ARG A 223 5.55 -17.29 -2.61
N GLY A 224 6.63 -18.00 -2.28
CA GLY A 224 6.63 -18.99 -1.19
C GLY A 224 6.43 -18.33 0.18
N LEU A 225 7.20 -17.29 0.49
CA LEU A 225 7.13 -16.54 1.76
C LEU A 225 5.77 -15.87 1.99
N ALA A 226 5.14 -15.37 0.92
CA ALA A 226 3.86 -14.67 0.96
C ALA A 226 2.64 -15.60 1.09
N SER A 227 2.83 -16.91 0.96
CA SER A 227 1.76 -17.89 1.03
C SER A 227 1.15 -17.96 2.45
N PRO A 228 -0.20 -18.05 2.58
CA PRO A 228 -0.86 -18.24 3.87
C PRO A 228 -0.39 -19.50 4.62
N ALA A 229 -0.10 -20.59 3.90
CA ALA A 229 0.40 -21.83 4.48
C ALA A 229 1.76 -21.63 5.16
N TYR A 230 2.71 -20.98 4.49
CA TYR A 230 4.02 -20.71 5.08
C TYR A 230 3.94 -19.67 6.21
N LEU A 231 3.19 -18.58 6.03
CA LEU A 231 3.05 -17.52 7.03
C LEU A 231 2.44 -18.03 8.34
N SER A 232 1.44 -18.91 8.26
CA SER A 232 0.74 -19.46 9.43
C SER A 232 1.55 -20.48 10.23
N LEU A 233 2.39 -21.28 9.55
CA LEU A 233 3.11 -22.40 10.17
C LEU A 233 4.56 -22.06 10.58
N SER A 234 5.21 -21.12 9.90
CA SER A 234 6.65 -20.85 10.09
C SER A 234 6.97 -19.79 11.16
N ASN A 235 6.06 -18.84 11.37
CA ASN A 235 6.25 -17.64 12.19
C ASN A 235 5.50 -17.72 13.53
N GLU A 236 6.09 -17.18 14.59
CA GLU A 236 5.42 -17.10 15.90
C GLU A 236 4.30 -16.04 15.92
N ASP A 237 4.55 -14.89 15.28
CA ASP A 237 3.55 -13.85 15.03
C ASP A 237 3.32 -13.70 13.51
N PRO A 238 2.29 -14.37 12.96
CA PRO A 238 2.01 -14.33 11.54
C PRO A 238 1.46 -12.97 11.07
N VAL A 239 0.88 -12.17 11.97
CA VAL A 239 0.28 -10.88 11.61
C VAL A 239 1.38 -9.86 11.34
N LEU A 240 2.37 -9.73 12.23
CA LEU A 240 3.49 -8.81 12.02
C LEU A 240 4.31 -9.20 10.79
N ALA A 241 4.64 -10.49 10.65
CA ALA A 241 5.39 -10.99 9.50
C ALA A 241 4.67 -10.69 8.17
N ALA A 242 3.35 -10.91 8.10
CA ALA A 242 2.57 -10.60 6.91
C ALA A 242 2.50 -9.09 6.63
N LEU A 243 2.42 -8.25 7.66
CA LEU A 243 2.43 -6.79 7.52
C LEU A 243 3.75 -6.29 6.94
N GLU A 244 4.88 -6.71 7.50
CA GLU A 244 6.22 -6.33 7.04
C GLU A 244 6.49 -6.82 5.61
N LEU A 245 6.19 -8.09 5.34
CA LEU A 245 6.35 -8.67 4.01
C LEU A 245 5.46 -7.96 2.97
N SER A 246 4.23 -7.60 3.33
CA SER A 246 3.34 -6.88 2.41
C SER A 246 3.88 -5.50 1.99
N ASN A 247 4.57 -4.82 2.92
CA ASN A 247 5.19 -3.52 2.67
C ASN A 247 6.48 -3.67 1.85
N GLU A 248 7.29 -4.69 2.15
CA GLU A 248 8.47 -5.03 1.35
C GLU A 248 8.09 -5.30 -0.12
N LEU A 249 7.11 -6.17 -0.35
CA LEU A 249 6.58 -6.49 -1.69
C LEU A 249 6.01 -5.25 -2.39
N ALA A 250 5.32 -4.37 -1.66
CA ALA A 250 4.80 -3.12 -2.22
C ALA A 250 5.93 -2.16 -2.63
N SER A 251 7.05 -2.14 -1.90
CA SER A 251 8.22 -1.34 -2.24
C SER A 251 8.95 -1.92 -3.46
N LEU A 252 9.13 -3.25 -3.52
CA LEU A 252 9.71 -3.97 -4.65
C LEU A 252 8.87 -3.79 -5.93
N ALA A 253 7.55 -3.77 -5.83
CA ALA A 253 6.66 -3.48 -6.96
C ALA A 253 6.89 -2.09 -7.59
N ASN A 254 7.47 -1.14 -6.85
CA ASN A 254 7.83 0.18 -7.37
C ASN A 254 9.26 0.21 -7.92
N ILE A 255 10.14 -0.68 -7.47
CA ILE A 255 11.53 -0.82 -7.93
C ILE A 255 11.56 -1.64 -9.24
N GLU A 256 11.01 -2.85 -9.23
CA GLU A 256 10.90 -3.73 -10.40
C GLU A 256 9.60 -3.47 -11.15
N LYS A 257 9.71 -2.88 -12.36
CA LYS A 257 8.54 -2.47 -13.14
C LYS A 257 7.95 -3.63 -13.95
N GLU A 258 8.78 -4.59 -14.33
CA GLU A 258 8.48 -5.72 -15.19
C GLU A 258 7.51 -6.69 -14.49
N PHE A 259 7.77 -7.02 -13.22
CA PHE A 259 6.96 -7.92 -12.40
C PHE A 259 6.05 -7.20 -11.40
N LYS A 260 5.80 -5.90 -11.60
CA LYS A 260 5.02 -5.05 -10.70
C LYS A 260 3.65 -5.63 -10.33
N ASN A 261 2.96 -6.23 -11.30
CA ASN A 261 1.62 -6.80 -11.07
C ASN A 261 1.66 -8.03 -10.17
N GLU A 262 2.69 -8.88 -10.33
CA GLU A 262 2.86 -10.08 -9.49
C GLU A 262 3.21 -9.70 -8.05
N TYR A 263 4.16 -8.77 -7.83
CA TYR A 263 4.46 -8.27 -6.49
C TYR A 263 3.25 -7.62 -5.81
N ARG A 264 2.42 -6.88 -6.57
CA ARG A 264 1.16 -6.33 -6.05
C ARG A 264 0.17 -7.41 -5.66
N LYS A 265 0.06 -8.48 -6.45
CA LYS A 265 -0.81 -9.62 -6.15
C LYS A 265 -0.35 -10.34 -4.88
N LEU A 266 0.95 -10.59 -4.72
CA LEU A 266 1.51 -11.18 -3.51
C LEU A 266 1.34 -10.28 -2.28
N SER A 267 1.57 -8.97 -2.43
CA SER A 267 1.30 -8.00 -1.36
C SER A 267 -0.17 -8.03 -0.94
N MET A 268 -1.10 -8.08 -1.89
CA MET A 268 -2.54 -8.21 -1.60
C MET A 268 -2.87 -9.54 -0.94
N GLN A 269 -2.24 -10.65 -1.33
CA GLN A 269 -2.41 -11.95 -0.67
C GLN A 269 -2.01 -11.91 0.82
N CYS A 270 -0.88 -11.28 1.15
CA CYS A 270 -0.49 -11.07 2.55
C CYS A 270 -1.49 -10.19 3.31
N LYS A 271 -2.03 -9.14 2.67
CA LYS A 271 -3.04 -8.26 3.28
C LYS A 271 -4.36 -9.00 3.52
N ASP A 272 -4.82 -9.78 2.55
CA ASP A 272 -6.05 -10.56 2.64
C ASP A 272 -5.92 -11.69 3.68
N PHE A 273 -4.73 -12.28 3.85
CA PHE A 273 -4.44 -13.22 4.94
C PHE A 273 -4.66 -12.59 6.33
N VAL A 274 -4.13 -11.38 6.57
CA VAL A 274 -4.31 -10.67 7.85
C VAL A 274 -5.78 -10.31 8.09
N VAL A 275 -6.52 -9.95 7.03
CA VAL A 275 -7.97 -9.72 7.11
C VAL A 275 -8.69 -11.03 7.48
N GLY A 276 -8.38 -12.13 6.81
CA GLY A 276 -8.98 -13.44 7.10
C GLY A 276 -8.73 -13.93 8.53
N LEU A 277 -7.58 -13.60 9.14
CA LEU A 277 -7.33 -13.87 10.56
C LEU A 277 -8.22 -13.03 11.48
N LEU A 278 -8.46 -11.76 11.14
CA LEU A 278 -9.32 -10.85 11.92
C LEU A 278 -10.81 -11.24 11.83
N ASP A 279 -11.25 -11.78 10.69
CA ASP A 279 -12.61 -12.29 10.48
C ASP A 279 -12.94 -13.46 11.43
N LEU A 280 -11.93 -14.22 11.86
CA LEU A 280 -12.07 -15.41 12.71
C LEU A 280 -12.07 -15.12 14.21
N CYS A 281 -11.85 -13.86 14.60
CA CYS A 281 -11.95 -13.42 15.98
C CYS A 281 -13.40 -13.48 16.47
N ARG A 282 -13.61 -14.06 17.66
CA ARG A 282 -14.94 -14.22 18.25
C ARG A 282 -15.15 -13.40 19.51
N SER A 283 -14.08 -12.94 20.16
CA SER A 283 -14.15 -12.12 21.36
C SER A 283 -13.41 -10.80 21.18
N THR A 284 -13.80 -9.79 21.97
CA THR A 284 -13.11 -8.49 22.00
C THR A 284 -11.66 -8.64 22.42
N GLU A 285 -11.35 -9.58 23.32
CA GLU A 285 -9.98 -9.90 23.74
C GLU A 285 -9.12 -10.42 22.57
N GLU A 286 -9.68 -11.28 21.71
CA GLU A 286 -8.97 -11.75 20.50
C GLU A 286 -8.69 -10.59 19.52
N VAL A 287 -9.67 -9.69 19.33
CA VAL A 287 -9.53 -8.51 18.47
C VAL A 287 -8.50 -7.53 19.03
N GLU A 288 -8.56 -7.23 20.33
CA GLU A 288 -7.61 -6.35 21.01
C GLU A 288 -6.20 -6.90 20.90
N ALA A 289 -5.99 -8.20 21.13
CA ALA A 289 -4.69 -8.84 20.98
C ALA A 289 -4.11 -8.71 19.55
N ILE A 290 -4.94 -8.79 18.51
CA ILE A 290 -4.48 -8.54 17.13
C ILE A 290 -4.11 -7.06 16.92
N LEU A 291 -4.87 -6.12 17.49
CA LEU A 291 -4.70 -4.68 17.25
C LEU A 291 -3.58 -4.02 18.08
N SER A 292 -3.35 -4.49 19.32
CA SER A 292 -2.29 -3.97 20.19
C SER A 292 -0.95 -4.67 19.99
N GLY A 293 -0.96 -6.01 19.93
CA GLY A 293 0.27 -6.83 19.90
C GLY A 293 0.63 -7.42 21.26
N GLU A 294 1.87 -7.89 21.41
CA GLU A 294 2.41 -8.23 22.74
C GLU A 294 2.66 -6.94 23.52
N ASP A 295 2.15 -6.90 24.74
CA ASP A 295 2.36 -5.80 25.67
C ASP A 295 3.82 -5.85 26.17
N ASP A 296 4.72 -5.07 25.57
CA ASP A 296 6.01 -4.79 26.19
C ASP A 296 5.74 -3.90 27.43
N GLU A 297 5.76 -4.52 28.63
CA GLU A 297 5.52 -3.90 29.94
C GLU A 297 6.43 -2.68 30.26
N ALA A 298 7.35 -2.29 29.39
CA ALA A 298 8.38 -1.30 29.66
C ALA A 298 7.97 0.17 29.39
N LEU A 299 6.84 0.45 28.72
CA LEU A 299 6.54 1.79 28.18
C LEU A 299 5.10 2.29 28.39
N GLU A 300 4.41 1.83 29.44
CA GLU A 300 3.05 2.28 29.70
C GLU A 300 2.97 3.65 30.40
N VAL A 301 2.30 4.60 29.74
CA VAL A 301 1.55 5.67 30.39
C VAL A 301 0.16 5.12 30.71
N PRO A 302 -0.36 5.24 31.94
CA PRO A 302 -1.58 4.55 32.36
C PRO A 302 -2.82 5.12 31.64
N GLY A 303 -3.55 4.25 30.92
CA GLY A 303 -4.96 4.48 30.60
C GLY A 303 -5.47 4.22 29.19
N ARG A 304 -4.65 3.79 28.21
CA ARG A 304 -5.15 3.39 26.87
C ARG A 304 -4.36 2.23 26.26
N PRO A 305 -5.02 1.30 25.55
CA PRO A 305 -4.34 0.23 24.82
C PRO A 305 -3.44 0.86 23.75
N SER A 306 -2.17 0.45 23.72
CA SER A 306 -1.22 0.88 22.70
C SER A 306 -1.60 0.21 21.37
N LEU A 307 -2.29 0.94 20.50
CA LEU A 307 -2.73 0.47 19.17
C LEU A 307 -1.54 0.43 18.16
N ILE A 308 -0.45 -0.24 18.53
CA ILE A 308 0.83 -0.22 17.79
C ILE A 308 0.65 -0.86 16.41
N ARG A 309 0.02 -2.05 16.34
CA ARG A 309 -0.21 -2.72 15.06
C ARG A 309 -1.23 -2.01 14.19
N LEU A 310 -2.24 -1.37 14.76
CA LEU A 310 -3.14 -0.54 13.97
C LEU A 310 -2.42 0.68 13.37
N LYS A 311 -1.51 1.32 14.14
CA LYS A 311 -0.66 2.40 13.62
C LYS A 311 0.23 1.91 12.47
N LEU A 312 0.80 0.72 12.62
CA LEU A 312 1.59 0.06 11.58
C LEU A 312 0.73 -0.27 10.33
N ALA A 313 -0.48 -0.80 10.53
CA ALA A 313 -1.40 -1.12 9.45
C ALA A 313 -1.86 0.11 8.67
N ILE A 314 -2.03 1.26 9.35
CA ILE A 314 -2.30 2.55 8.69
C ILE A 314 -1.07 3.00 7.89
N LYS A 315 0.14 2.86 8.45
CA LYS A 315 1.39 3.21 7.78
C LYS A 315 1.63 2.37 6.50
N TYR A 316 1.28 1.10 6.52
CA TYR A 316 1.41 0.18 5.37
C TYR A 316 0.17 0.16 4.46
N GLU A 317 -0.78 1.08 4.67
CA GLU A 317 -2.01 1.22 3.88
C GLU A 317 -2.82 -0.09 3.74
N LEU A 318 -3.03 -0.82 4.84
CA LEU A 318 -3.92 -2.00 4.88
C LEU A 318 -5.38 -1.56 5.02
N LYS A 319 -5.95 -1.07 3.91
CA LYS A 319 -7.30 -0.53 3.84
C LYS A 319 -8.38 -1.49 4.34
N LYS A 320 -8.41 -2.74 3.81
CA LYS A 320 -9.41 -3.75 4.17
C LYS A 320 -9.36 -4.14 5.66
N PHE A 321 -8.15 -4.29 6.22
CA PHE A 321 -7.96 -4.62 7.63
C PHE A 321 -8.55 -3.56 8.56
N VAL A 322 -8.25 -2.29 8.29
CA VAL A 322 -8.78 -1.17 9.09
C VAL A 322 -10.28 -1.00 8.87
N ALA A 323 -10.77 -1.20 7.65
CA ALA A 323 -12.19 -1.10 7.31
C ALA A 323 -13.05 -2.25 7.84
N HIS A 324 -12.42 -3.34 8.30
CA HIS A 324 -13.10 -4.53 8.79
C HIS A 324 -14.08 -4.18 9.95
N PRO A 325 -15.32 -4.73 9.96
CA PRO A 325 -16.31 -4.40 10.98
C PRO A 325 -15.83 -4.58 12.43
N ASN A 326 -15.08 -5.64 12.73
CA ASN A 326 -14.55 -5.87 14.08
C ASN A 326 -13.56 -4.78 14.51
N CYS A 327 -12.68 -4.36 13.60
CA CYS A 327 -11.75 -3.25 13.86
C CYS A 327 -12.49 -1.92 14.03
N GLN A 328 -13.47 -1.64 13.16
CA GLN A 328 -14.27 -0.42 13.22
C GLN A 328 -15.10 -0.33 14.50
N GLN A 329 -15.62 -1.46 15.00
CA GLN A 329 -16.33 -1.51 16.28
C GLN A 329 -15.42 -1.15 17.46
N GLN A 330 -14.18 -1.64 17.46
CA GLN A 330 -13.19 -1.29 18.50
C GLN A 330 -12.76 0.17 18.39
N LEU A 331 -12.57 0.70 17.18
CA LEU A 331 -12.27 2.12 16.99
C LEU A 331 -13.42 3.01 17.47
N LEU A 332 -14.66 2.60 17.22
CA LEU A 332 -15.86 3.30 17.70
C LEU A 332 -15.99 3.27 19.22
N SER A 333 -15.61 2.17 19.89
CA SER A 333 -15.63 2.10 21.35
C SER A 333 -14.64 3.08 21.97
N ILE A 334 -13.44 3.20 21.40
CA ILE A 334 -12.41 4.15 21.82
C ILE A 334 -12.82 5.59 21.49
N TRP A 335 -13.44 5.82 20.34
CA TRP A 335 -13.90 7.16 19.93
C TRP A 335 -14.96 7.75 20.87
N TYR A 336 -15.87 6.90 21.39
CA TYR A 336 -16.95 7.28 22.31
C TYR A 336 -16.73 6.86 23.78
N GLU A 337 -15.49 6.55 24.18
CA GLU A 337 -15.11 5.98 25.49
C GLU A 337 -15.82 6.65 26.70
N ASN A 338 -15.92 7.98 26.70
CA ASN A 338 -16.51 8.77 27.78
C ASN A 338 -18.00 9.12 27.60
N LEU A 339 -18.64 8.68 26.51
CA LEU A 339 -20.02 9.03 26.11
C LEU A 339 -20.76 7.84 25.46
N PRO A 340 -21.06 6.77 26.21
CA PRO A 340 -21.75 5.61 25.65
C PRO A 340 -23.14 5.97 25.09
N GLY A 341 -23.83 6.93 25.72
CA GLY A 341 -25.17 7.36 25.32
C GLY A 341 -25.22 8.12 23.99
N LEU A 342 -24.14 8.82 23.58
CA LEU A 342 -24.15 9.65 22.37
C LEU A 342 -24.06 8.82 21.07
N ARG A 343 -23.49 7.61 21.15
CA ARG A 343 -23.33 6.70 20.01
C ARG A 343 -24.68 6.38 19.34
N GLN A 344 -25.71 6.11 20.13
CA GLN A 344 -27.03 5.67 19.69
C GLN A 344 -28.01 6.84 19.41
N GLN A 345 -27.61 8.09 19.61
CA GLN A 345 -28.50 9.24 19.42
C GLN A 345 -28.73 9.58 17.94
N THR A 346 -29.85 10.26 17.69
CA THR A 346 -30.18 10.81 16.37
C THR A 346 -29.17 11.88 15.93
N THR A 347 -29.10 12.11 14.62
CA THR A 347 -28.23 13.14 14.02
C THR A 347 -28.56 14.54 14.57
N ALA A 348 -29.84 14.85 14.79
CA ALA A 348 -30.27 16.13 15.36
C ALA A 348 -29.67 16.40 16.75
N ILE A 349 -29.65 15.40 17.64
CA ILE A 349 -29.04 15.53 18.97
C ILE A 349 -27.53 15.71 18.86
N LYS A 350 -26.87 14.98 17.95
CA LYS A 350 -25.44 15.15 17.67
C LYS A 350 -25.13 16.58 17.20
N PHE A 351 -25.94 17.14 16.31
CA PHE A 351 -25.80 18.54 15.88
C PHE A 351 -26.01 19.54 17.02
N LEU A 352 -27.00 19.30 17.90
CA LEU A 352 -27.22 20.15 19.07
C LEU A 352 -26.03 20.13 20.02
N VAL A 353 -25.42 18.96 20.24
CA VAL A 353 -24.18 18.83 21.03
C VAL A 353 -23.03 19.60 20.37
N VAL A 354 -22.84 19.49 19.05
CA VAL A 354 -21.82 20.25 18.32
C VAL A 354 -22.03 21.76 18.46
N LEU A 355 -23.27 22.23 18.31
CA LEU A 355 -23.61 23.65 18.50
C LEU A 355 -23.36 24.11 19.95
N GLY A 356 -23.73 23.30 20.93
CA GLY A 356 -23.48 23.57 22.35
C GLY A 356 -21.98 23.68 22.66
N VAL A 357 -21.15 22.80 22.08
CA VAL A 357 -19.68 22.87 22.22
C VAL A 357 -19.11 24.11 21.52
N ALA A 358 -19.63 24.48 20.34
CA ALA A 358 -19.18 25.67 19.63
C ALA A 358 -19.42 26.96 20.43
N ILE A 359 -20.61 27.10 21.02
CA ILE A 359 -20.96 28.24 21.88
C ILE A 359 -20.17 28.20 23.19
N GLY A 360 -20.01 27.01 23.78
CA GLY A 360 -19.34 26.80 25.06
C GLY A 360 -17.80 26.72 24.99
N LEU A 361 -17.19 26.84 23.82
CA LEU A 361 -15.75 26.66 23.60
C LEU A 361 -14.85 27.47 24.55
N PRO A 362 -15.05 28.79 24.76
CA PRO A 362 -14.20 29.57 25.67
C PRO A 362 -14.31 29.08 27.12
N PHE A 363 -15.50 28.66 27.56
CA PHE A 363 -15.70 28.12 28.90
C PHE A 363 -15.03 26.76 29.07
N LEU A 364 -15.16 25.88 28.08
CA LEU A 364 -14.52 24.54 28.09
C LEU A 364 -12.99 24.65 28.12
N ALA A 365 -12.41 25.59 27.36
CA ALA A 365 -10.98 25.86 27.38
C ALA A 365 -10.50 26.34 28.77
N MET A 366 -11.24 27.25 29.40
CA MET A 366 -10.93 27.76 30.74
C MET A 366 -11.00 26.65 31.80
N VAL A 367 -12.04 25.80 31.76
CA VAL A 367 -12.18 24.66 32.70
C VAL A 367 -11.03 23.67 32.55
N TYR A 368 -10.62 23.37 31.32
CA TYR A 368 -9.49 22.47 31.07
C TYR A 368 -8.17 23.06 31.59
N TRP A 369 -7.98 24.37 31.48
CA TRP A 369 -6.78 25.06 31.96
C TRP A 369 -6.70 25.09 33.49
N VAL A 370 -7.81 25.42 34.17
CA VAL A 370 -7.85 25.52 35.65
C VAL A 370 -7.86 24.14 36.33
N ALA A 371 -8.63 23.20 35.80
CA ALA A 371 -8.87 21.91 36.45
C ALA A 371 -8.92 20.75 35.43
N PRO A 372 -7.77 20.32 34.87
CA PRO A 372 -7.72 19.29 33.82
C PRO A 372 -8.16 17.90 34.30
N CYS A 373 -8.21 17.66 35.61
CA CYS A 373 -8.65 16.39 36.21
C CYS A 373 -10.14 16.37 36.57
N SER A 374 -10.87 17.46 36.33
CA SER A 374 -12.32 17.53 36.55
C SER A 374 -13.09 16.55 35.64
N LYS A 375 -14.36 16.25 35.97
CA LYS A 375 -15.22 15.42 35.11
C LYS A 375 -15.30 15.99 33.69
N MET A 376 -15.48 17.31 33.57
CA MET A 376 -15.49 18.02 32.28
C MET A 376 -14.13 17.96 31.57
N GLY A 377 -13.02 18.06 32.32
CA GLY A 377 -11.67 17.88 31.79
C GLY A 377 -11.42 16.49 31.21
N LYS A 378 -11.90 15.43 31.87
CA LYS A 378 -11.83 14.05 31.34
C LYS A 378 -12.67 13.89 30.08
N ILE A 379 -13.86 14.49 30.03
CA ILE A 379 -14.73 14.49 28.85
C ILE A 379 -14.04 15.19 27.65
N MET A 380 -13.39 16.34 27.87
CA MET A 380 -12.64 17.08 26.85
C MET A 380 -11.40 16.34 26.31
N ARG A 381 -10.83 15.41 27.09
CA ARG A 381 -9.76 14.51 26.60
C ARG A 381 -10.29 13.40 25.69
N GLY A 382 -11.62 13.19 25.65
CA GLY A 382 -12.27 12.25 24.74
C GLY A 382 -12.00 12.61 23.27
N PRO A 383 -11.69 11.64 22.39
CA PRO A 383 -11.34 11.91 20.99
C PRO A 383 -12.44 12.67 20.23
N PHE A 384 -13.70 12.27 20.43
CA PHE A 384 -14.85 12.93 19.83
C PHE A 384 -14.95 14.41 20.19
N PHE A 385 -14.79 14.78 21.48
CA PHE A 385 -14.85 16.17 21.89
C PHE A 385 -13.68 16.99 21.37
N LYS A 386 -12.46 16.42 21.30
CA LYS A 386 -11.33 17.09 20.65
C LYS A 386 -11.69 17.45 19.21
N PHE A 387 -12.17 16.47 18.43
CA PHE A 387 -12.56 16.69 17.05
C PHE A 387 -13.63 17.78 16.91
N VAL A 388 -14.72 17.69 17.69
CA VAL A 388 -15.80 18.69 17.66
C VAL A 388 -15.30 20.08 18.06
N ALA A 389 -14.44 20.19 19.08
CA ALA A 389 -13.89 21.46 19.52
C ALA A 389 -12.97 22.11 18.45
N HIS A 390 -12.15 21.32 17.76
CA HIS A 390 -11.32 21.79 16.64
C HIS A 390 -12.17 22.22 15.44
N ALA A 391 -13.17 21.40 15.07
CA ALA A 391 -14.10 21.72 14.00
C ALA A 391 -14.90 23.01 14.31
N ALA A 392 -15.39 23.15 15.54
CA ALA A 392 -16.13 24.32 15.98
C ALA A 392 -15.25 25.58 16.01
N SER A 393 -14.01 25.48 16.47
CA SER A 393 -13.07 26.60 16.41
C SER A 393 -12.84 27.06 14.96
N PHE A 394 -12.69 26.11 14.04
CA PHE A 394 -12.45 26.41 12.64
C PHE A 394 -13.68 27.05 11.97
N THR A 395 -14.90 26.60 12.29
CA THR A 395 -16.12 27.26 11.79
C THR A 395 -16.30 28.66 12.37
N ILE A 396 -15.93 28.89 13.64
CA ILE A 396 -15.89 30.24 14.22
C ILE A 396 -14.87 31.12 13.48
N PHE A 397 -13.70 30.59 13.15
CA PHE A 397 -12.70 31.31 12.34
C PHE A 397 -13.24 31.74 10.97
N LEU A 398 -13.92 30.85 10.24
CA LEU A 398 -14.58 31.20 8.98
C LEU A 398 -15.67 32.25 9.19
N GLY A 399 -16.45 32.14 10.28
CA GLY A 399 -17.42 33.15 10.68
C GLY A 399 -16.77 34.52 10.92
N LEU A 400 -15.61 34.57 11.60
CA LEU A 400 -14.86 35.81 11.83
C LEU A 400 -14.37 36.44 10.52
N LEU A 401 -13.93 35.64 9.53
CA LEU A 401 -13.57 36.14 8.20
C LEU A 401 -14.75 36.80 7.49
N VAL A 402 -15.92 36.17 7.53
CA VAL A 402 -17.17 36.73 6.95
C VAL A 402 -17.57 38.01 7.69
N MET A 403 -17.55 37.98 9.02
CA MET A 403 -17.90 39.15 9.84
C MET A 403 -16.95 40.34 9.63
N ASN A 404 -15.66 40.10 9.37
CA ASN A 404 -14.69 41.15 9.04
C ASN A 404 -15.07 41.91 7.75
N THR A 405 -15.82 41.27 6.83
CA THR A 405 -16.30 41.88 5.59
C THR A 405 -17.72 42.45 5.69
N ALA A 406 -18.44 42.16 6.78
CA ALA A 406 -19.87 42.43 6.90
C ALA A 406 -20.24 43.91 6.79
N ASP A 407 -19.38 44.80 7.31
CA ASP A 407 -19.59 46.26 7.23
C ASP A 407 -19.66 46.80 5.79
N ARG A 408 -19.28 46.00 4.79
CA ARG A 408 -19.22 46.37 3.37
C ARG A 408 -20.24 45.66 2.50
N PHE A 409 -21.16 44.86 3.06
CA PHE A 409 -22.13 44.09 2.28
C PHE A 409 -23.12 44.96 1.48
N ASP A 410 -23.52 46.10 2.02
CA ASP A 410 -24.37 47.08 1.32
C ASP A 410 -23.56 48.00 0.37
N GLY A 411 -22.27 47.72 0.18
CA GLY A 411 -21.34 48.56 -0.57
C GLY A 411 -20.68 49.64 0.31
N THR A 412 -19.56 50.19 -0.18
CA THR A 412 -18.81 51.22 0.54
C THR A 412 -19.47 52.59 0.38
N LYS A 413 -19.70 53.30 1.50
CA LYS A 413 -20.28 54.67 1.51
C LYS A 413 -19.39 55.72 0.83
N LEU A 414 -18.12 55.40 0.61
CA LEU A 414 -17.10 56.27 0.04
C LEU A 414 -16.78 55.85 -1.39
N LEU A 415 -16.73 56.83 -2.30
CA LEU A 415 -16.22 56.60 -3.65
C LEU A 415 -14.68 56.49 -3.61
N PRO A 416 -14.05 55.74 -4.54
CA PRO A 416 -12.60 55.53 -4.55
C PRO A 416 -11.74 56.79 -4.72
N ASN A 417 -12.32 57.88 -5.23
CA ASN A 417 -11.67 59.18 -5.45
C ASN A 417 -11.80 60.16 -4.27
N MET A 418 -12.60 59.85 -3.26
CA MET A 418 -12.86 60.75 -2.13
C MET A 418 -12.01 60.37 -0.92
N THR A 419 -11.45 61.37 -0.23
CA THR A 419 -10.76 61.21 1.06
C THR A 419 -11.58 61.77 2.21
N ILE A 420 -11.50 61.14 3.38
CA ILE A 420 -12.11 61.64 4.63
C ILE A 420 -11.04 61.68 5.72
N HIS A 421 -11.03 62.77 6.49
CA HIS A 421 -10.14 63.01 7.61
C HIS A 421 -10.98 63.31 8.86
N ASP A 422 -10.61 62.75 10.02
CA ASP A 422 -11.32 63.03 11.29
C ASP A 422 -10.84 64.35 11.92
N TYR A 423 -9.57 64.71 11.69
CA TYR A 423 -8.97 65.98 12.06
C TYR A 423 -8.01 66.45 10.94
N GLN A 424 -7.73 67.76 10.90
CA GLN A 424 -7.11 68.41 9.74
C GLN A 424 -5.66 67.98 9.44
N THR A 425 -4.89 67.55 10.44
CA THR A 425 -3.50 67.06 10.25
C THR A 425 -3.42 65.56 9.94
N GLN A 426 -4.53 64.83 9.95
CA GLN A 426 -4.54 63.38 9.72
C GLN A 426 -4.32 63.04 8.24
N LEU A 427 -3.34 62.20 7.93
CA LEU A 427 -3.18 61.62 6.60
C LEU A 427 -4.28 60.58 6.34
N PHE A 428 -4.82 60.57 5.11
CA PHE A 428 -5.88 59.63 4.72
C PHE A 428 -5.48 58.16 4.94
N ARG A 429 -4.20 57.85 4.71
CA ARG A 429 -3.67 56.50 4.93
C ARG A 429 -3.77 56.03 6.39
N MET A 430 -3.58 56.92 7.35
CA MET A 430 -3.65 56.60 8.79
C MET A 430 -5.04 56.13 9.22
N LYS A 431 -6.09 56.53 8.50
CA LYS A 431 -7.48 56.09 8.74
C LYS A 431 -7.83 54.75 8.10
N THR A 432 -7.17 54.38 7.00
CA THR A 432 -7.47 53.17 6.22
C THR A 432 -6.60 51.97 6.57
N THR A 433 -5.40 52.21 7.13
CA THR A 433 -4.45 51.15 7.53
C THR A 433 -4.46 50.68 9.00
N PRO A 434 -5.24 51.22 9.96
CA PRO A 434 -5.19 50.72 11.34
C PRO A 434 -5.87 49.35 11.44
N PHE A 435 -5.38 48.53 12.37
CA PHE A 435 -5.94 47.20 12.62
C PHE A 435 -7.28 47.29 13.35
N THR A 436 -8.28 46.55 12.87
CA THR A 436 -9.55 46.40 13.58
C THR A 436 -9.46 45.31 14.64
N TRP A 437 -10.37 45.32 15.63
CA TRP A 437 -10.44 44.25 16.64
C TRP A 437 -10.68 42.87 16.00
N MET A 438 -11.45 42.82 14.92
CA MET A 438 -11.70 41.58 14.16
C MET A 438 -10.41 41.06 13.50
N GLU A 439 -9.62 41.93 12.87
CA GLU A 439 -8.32 41.57 12.30
C GLU A 439 -7.35 41.07 13.38
N MET A 440 -7.32 41.70 14.56
CA MET A 440 -6.48 41.23 15.68
C MET A 440 -6.89 39.84 16.18
N LEU A 441 -8.19 39.54 16.22
CA LEU A 441 -8.67 38.18 16.51
C LEU A 441 -8.23 37.20 15.41
N ILE A 442 -8.40 37.53 14.14
CA ILE A 442 -7.98 36.67 13.02
C ILE A 442 -6.46 36.39 13.10
N ILE A 443 -5.64 37.40 13.37
CA ILE A 443 -4.19 37.24 13.55
C ILE A 443 -3.88 36.26 14.69
N SER A 444 -4.58 36.36 15.83
CA SER A 444 -4.43 35.42 16.95
C SER A 444 -4.75 33.98 16.55
N TRP A 445 -5.82 33.76 15.76
CA TRP A 445 -6.14 32.43 15.21
C TRP A 445 -5.07 31.92 14.25
N VAL A 446 -4.55 32.76 13.35
CA VAL A 446 -3.50 32.36 12.40
C VAL A 446 -2.22 31.99 13.14
N ILE A 447 -1.82 32.75 14.17
CA ILE A 447 -0.66 32.40 15.02
C ILE A 447 -0.90 31.05 15.73
N GLY A 448 -2.12 30.82 16.23
CA GLY A 448 -2.50 29.53 16.82
C GLY A 448 -2.42 28.38 15.82
N MET A 449 -2.88 28.57 14.58
CA MET A 449 -2.75 27.56 13.52
C MET A 449 -1.29 27.28 13.16
N ILE A 450 -0.45 28.31 13.00
CA ILE A 450 0.99 28.15 12.75
C ILE A 450 1.64 27.34 13.88
N TRP A 451 1.30 27.63 15.14
CA TRP A 451 1.83 26.88 16.27
C TRP A 451 1.38 25.41 16.27
N ALA A 452 0.16 25.11 15.80
CA ALA A 452 -0.32 23.75 15.67
C ALA A 452 0.43 22.99 14.56
N GLU A 453 0.66 23.60 13.41
CA GLU A 453 1.42 23.02 12.30
C GLU A 453 2.89 22.81 12.66
N CYS A 454 3.53 23.77 13.35
CA CYS A 454 4.91 23.60 13.84
C CYS A 454 5.05 22.37 14.74
N LYS A 455 4.06 22.11 15.61
CA LYS A 455 4.04 20.90 16.45
C LYS A 455 3.84 19.63 15.62
N GLU A 456 3.04 19.69 14.56
CA GLU A 456 2.85 18.55 13.65
C GLU A 456 4.15 18.18 12.95
N ILE A 457 4.80 19.16 12.32
CA ILE A 457 6.05 19.01 11.59
C ILE A 457 7.15 18.47 12.51
N TRP A 458 7.19 18.91 13.77
CA TRP A 458 8.16 18.41 14.74
C TRP A 458 7.91 16.96 15.18
N SER A 459 6.65 16.52 15.20
CA SER A 459 6.27 15.16 15.60
C SER A 459 6.41 14.11 14.48
N GLN A 460 6.06 14.46 13.25
CA GLN A 460 6.10 13.56 12.08
C GLN A 460 7.43 13.64 11.33
N GLY A 461 8.11 14.79 11.41
CA GLY A 461 9.24 15.13 10.56
C GLY A 461 8.81 15.71 9.20
N PRO A 462 9.69 16.49 8.55
CA PRO A 462 9.33 17.26 7.35
C PRO A 462 9.04 16.38 6.12
N ARG A 463 9.70 15.22 6.01
CA ARG A 463 9.53 14.32 4.85
C ARG A 463 8.14 13.71 4.82
N GLU A 464 7.65 13.20 5.95
CA GLU A 464 6.32 12.60 6.04
C GLU A 464 5.23 13.67 5.88
N TYR A 465 5.44 14.85 6.47
CA TYR A 465 4.49 15.97 6.38
C TYR A 465 4.25 16.43 4.94
N LEU A 466 5.30 16.59 4.13
CA LEU A 466 5.20 17.10 2.75
C LEU A 466 4.62 16.08 1.75
N VAL A 467 4.54 14.80 2.10
CA VAL A 467 3.95 13.77 1.24
C VAL A 467 2.42 13.89 1.20
N GLU A 468 1.80 14.40 2.25
CA GLU A 468 0.36 14.61 2.31
C GLU A 468 -0.03 15.94 1.62
N PRO A 469 -0.76 15.93 0.50
CA PRO A 469 -1.03 17.15 -0.29
C PRO A 469 -1.88 18.17 0.46
N TRP A 470 -2.69 17.66 1.38
CA TRP A 470 -3.49 18.42 2.32
C TRP A 470 -2.61 19.29 3.23
N ASN A 471 -1.61 18.70 3.88
CA ASN A 471 -0.67 19.43 4.73
C ASN A 471 0.08 20.54 3.96
N LEU A 472 0.41 20.29 2.69
CA LEU A 472 1.00 21.30 1.81
C LEU A 472 0.04 22.48 1.54
N LEU A 473 -1.25 22.21 1.35
CA LEU A 473 -2.29 23.24 1.20
C LEU A 473 -2.41 24.08 2.47
N ASP A 474 -2.41 23.45 3.64
CA ASP A 474 -2.50 24.14 4.94
C ASP A 474 -1.26 25.03 5.18
N PHE A 475 -0.06 24.52 4.92
CA PHE A 475 1.18 25.31 4.98
C PHE A 475 1.15 26.50 4.02
N GLY A 476 0.73 26.29 2.76
CA GLY A 476 0.62 27.34 1.76
C GLY A 476 -0.41 28.42 2.15
N MET A 477 -1.57 28.01 2.64
CA MET A 477 -2.61 28.92 3.13
C MET A 477 -2.11 29.81 4.27
N LEU A 478 -1.44 29.22 5.27
CA LEU A 478 -0.87 29.96 6.39
C LEU A 478 0.26 30.90 5.97
N ALA A 479 1.12 30.46 5.03
CA ALA A 479 2.18 31.30 4.49
C ALA A 479 1.62 32.55 3.77
N ILE A 480 0.53 32.40 3.01
CA ILE A 480 -0.14 33.53 2.34
C ILE A 480 -0.79 34.47 3.36
N PHE A 481 -1.44 33.96 4.41
CA PHE A 481 -1.94 34.81 5.50
C PHE A 481 -0.82 35.63 6.16
N VAL A 482 0.31 34.98 6.47
CA VAL A 482 1.47 35.67 7.06
C VAL A 482 2.02 36.74 6.12
N ALA A 483 2.20 36.44 4.83
CA ALA A 483 2.67 37.41 3.84
C ALA A 483 1.72 38.61 3.69
N SER A 484 0.40 38.37 3.73
CA SER A 484 -0.61 39.42 3.72
C SER A 484 -0.52 40.31 4.96
N PHE A 485 -0.42 39.73 6.17
CA PHE A 485 -0.30 40.49 7.40
C PHE A 485 1.02 41.25 7.52
N ILE A 486 2.15 40.68 7.07
CA ILE A 486 3.43 41.38 7.02
C ILE A 486 3.33 42.61 6.10
N SER A 487 2.73 42.45 4.92
CA SER A 487 2.50 43.56 3.97
C SER A 487 1.61 44.65 4.58
N ARG A 488 0.58 44.27 5.35
CA ARG A 488 -0.31 45.18 6.10
C ARG A 488 0.45 45.93 7.20
N ILE A 489 1.29 45.22 7.97
CA ILE A 489 2.13 45.82 9.02
C ILE A 489 3.09 46.83 8.41
N MET A 490 3.72 46.51 7.26
CA MET A 490 4.59 47.44 6.54
C MET A 490 3.83 48.69 6.06
N ALA A 491 2.64 48.53 5.49
CA ALA A 491 1.81 49.66 5.07
C ALA A 491 1.42 50.56 6.27
N CYS A 492 1.06 49.95 7.40
CA CYS A 492 0.74 50.67 8.64
C CYS A 492 1.97 51.37 9.23
N TRP A 493 3.14 50.74 9.19
CA TRP A 493 4.41 51.32 9.63
C TRP A 493 4.76 52.57 8.83
N HIS A 494 4.74 52.49 7.50
CA HIS A 494 5.01 53.66 6.63
C HIS A 494 4.00 54.80 6.85
N ALA A 495 2.70 54.48 6.99
CA ALA A 495 1.68 55.49 7.28
C ALA A 495 1.92 56.19 8.62
N ARG A 496 2.34 55.46 9.67
CA ARG A 496 2.68 56.03 10.97
C ARG A 496 3.92 56.90 10.95
N VAL A 497 4.95 56.51 10.19
CA VAL A 497 6.17 57.31 10.02
C VAL A 497 5.83 58.63 9.30
N ALA A 498 5.04 58.56 8.23
CA ALA A 498 4.58 59.74 7.51
C ALA A 498 3.73 60.66 8.39
N GLN A 499 2.82 60.10 9.21
CA GLN A 499 2.01 60.89 10.14
C GLN A 499 2.86 61.60 11.19
N ARG A 500 3.83 60.90 11.81
CA ARG A 500 4.75 61.51 12.78
C ARG A 500 5.54 62.67 12.19
N TYR A 501 6.00 62.53 10.95
CA TYR A 501 6.70 63.61 10.26
C TYR A 501 5.82 64.85 10.09
N VAL A 502 4.54 64.67 9.70
CA VAL A 502 3.57 65.76 9.58
C VAL A 502 3.30 66.41 10.93
N ASP A 503 3.06 65.61 11.98
CA ASP A 503 2.76 66.08 13.32
C ASP A 503 3.92 66.88 13.94
N GLU A 504 5.18 66.56 13.60
CA GLU A 504 6.38 67.26 14.08
C GLU A 504 6.64 68.59 13.34
N HIS A 505 6.29 68.69 12.05
CA HIS A 505 6.69 69.81 11.20
C HIS A 505 5.57 70.81 10.90
N TYR A 506 4.30 70.43 11.04
CA TYR A 506 3.16 71.26 10.62
C TYR A 506 2.02 71.25 11.64
N THR A 507 1.43 72.43 11.88
CA THR A 507 0.25 72.59 12.73
C THR A 507 -1.06 72.53 11.95
N ASP A 508 -1.09 72.97 10.69
CA ASP A 508 -2.26 72.96 9.78
C ASP A 508 -1.87 72.52 8.36
N LEU A 509 -2.62 71.59 7.76
CA LEU A 509 -2.28 70.91 6.49
C LEU A 509 -2.98 71.48 5.24
N THR A 510 -3.87 72.46 5.39
CA THR A 510 -4.82 72.86 4.33
C THR A 510 -4.20 73.64 3.16
N ASN A 511 -3.05 74.29 3.36
CA ASN A 511 -2.41 75.17 2.37
C ASN A 511 -0.89 74.91 2.17
N VAL A 512 -0.36 73.78 2.64
CA VAL A 512 1.07 73.46 2.56
C VAL A 512 1.35 72.36 1.55
N THR A 513 2.30 72.57 0.65
CA THR A 513 2.79 71.54 -0.26
C THR A 513 3.79 70.64 0.46
N LEU A 514 3.36 69.41 0.74
CA LEU A 514 4.19 68.39 1.38
C LEU A 514 5.28 67.87 0.41
N PRO A 515 6.40 67.37 0.94
CA PRO A 515 7.35 66.57 0.15
C PRO A 515 6.61 65.40 -0.51
N PHE A 516 6.98 65.09 -1.76
CA PHE A 516 6.30 64.05 -2.57
C PHE A 516 6.18 62.69 -1.84
N GLU A 517 7.21 62.31 -1.08
CA GLU A 517 7.24 61.07 -0.30
C GLU A 517 6.16 61.00 0.78
N VAL A 518 5.81 62.14 1.39
CA VAL A 518 4.78 62.24 2.44
C VAL A 518 3.40 62.54 1.81
N GLY A 519 3.37 63.37 0.77
CA GLY A 519 2.16 63.71 0.02
C GLY A 519 1.47 62.50 -0.62
N TYR A 520 2.22 61.45 -0.97
CA TYR A 520 1.66 60.18 -1.44
C TYR A 520 0.62 59.58 -0.47
N PHE A 521 0.85 59.68 0.84
CA PHE A 521 -0.04 59.10 1.87
C PHE A 521 -1.35 59.89 2.08
N GLN A 522 -1.51 61.03 1.40
CA GLN A 522 -2.75 61.79 1.34
C GLN A 522 -3.68 61.33 0.20
N LEU A 523 -3.14 60.64 -0.81
CA LEU A 523 -3.85 60.31 -2.05
C LEU A 523 -4.98 59.29 -1.86
N ALA A 524 -6.01 59.42 -2.69
CA ALA A 524 -7.14 58.49 -2.80
C ALA A 524 -6.73 57.20 -3.54
N ARG A 525 -7.58 56.16 -3.46
CA ARG A 525 -7.23 54.79 -3.91
C ARG A 525 -6.87 54.69 -5.39
N ILE A 526 -7.43 55.54 -6.24
CA ILE A 526 -7.20 55.53 -7.70
C ILE A 526 -5.74 55.90 -8.04
N ASP A 527 -5.14 56.77 -7.24
CA ASP A 527 -3.80 57.32 -7.49
C ASP A 527 -2.70 56.55 -6.74
N TRP A 528 -3.04 55.41 -6.14
CA TRP A 528 -2.06 54.56 -5.46
C TRP A 528 -1.14 53.87 -6.46
N LEU A 529 0.10 53.65 -6.04
CA LEU A 529 1.08 52.94 -6.85
C LEU A 529 0.60 51.50 -7.07
N PRO A 530 0.72 50.91 -8.28
CA PRO A 530 0.25 49.54 -8.53
C PRO A 530 0.90 48.47 -7.64
N SER A 531 2.12 48.72 -7.16
CA SER A 531 2.87 47.83 -6.26
C SER A 531 2.74 48.20 -4.77
N ASP A 532 1.74 49.01 -4.42
CA ASP A 532 1.52 49.47 -3.05
C ASP A 532 1.28 48.28 -2.08
N PRO A 533 2.00 48.17 -0.94
CA PRO A 533 1.91 47.02 -0.04
C PRO A 533 0.49 46.72 0.48
N GLN A 534 -0.38 47.74 0.55
CA GLN A 534 -1.78 47.56 0.93
C GLN A 534 -2.57 46.78 -0.12
N LEU A 535 -2.36 47.05 -1.42
CA LEU A 535 -3.02 46.32 -2.50
C LEU A 535 -2.54 44.86 -2.56
N VAL A 536 -1.23 44.65 -2.36
CA VAL A 536 -0.63 43.32 -2.26
C VAL A 536 -1.22 42.56 -1.06
N SER A 537 -1.34 43.22 0.10
CA SER A 537 -1.96 42.63 1.30
C SER A 537 -3.41 42.20 1.04
N GLU A 538 -4.23 43.05 0.45
CA GLU A 538 -5.64 42.75 0.12
C GLU A 538 -5.76 41.60 -0.90
N GLY A 539 -4.91 41.58 -1.93
CA GLY A 539 -4.89 40.51 -2.93
C GLY A 539 -4.51 39.15 -2.33
N LEU A 540 -3.43 39.11 -1.54
CA LEU A 540 -3.02 37.88 -0.84
C LEU A 540 -4.05 37.44 0.21
N TYR A 541 -4.66 38.39 0.93
CA TYR A 541 -5.71 38.10 1.90
C TYR A 541 -6.92 37.43 1.25
N ALA A 542 -7.36 37.93 0.09
CA ALA A 542 -8.48 37.34 -0.65
C ALA A 542 -8.19 35.89 -1.08
N ILE A 543 -6.98 35.62 -1.58
CA ILE A 543 -6.54 34.25 -1.91
C ILE A 543 -6.54 33.36 -0.66
N ALA A 544 -6.01 33.87 0.47
CA ALA A 544 -5.98 33.13 1.72
C ALA A 544 -7.38 32.80 2.26
N VAL A 545 -8.34 33.71 2.12
CA VAL A 545 -9.75 33.46 2.48
C VAL A 545 -10.32 32.30 1.65
N VAL A 546 -10.14 32.27 0.33
CA VAL A 546 -10.62 31.16 -0.52
C VAL A 546 -9.99 29.83 -0.10
N LEU A 547 -8.67 29.80 0.10
CA LEU A 547 -7.98 28.60 0.56
C LEU A 547 -8.46 28.15 1.94
N SER A 548 -8.78 29.08 2.84
CA SER A 548 -9.32 28.73 4.15
C SER A 548 -10.67 28.01 4.04
N PHE A 549 -11.59 28.43 3.17
CA PHE A 549 -12.85 27.71 2.97
C PHE A 549 -12.65 26.30 2.39
N SER A 550 -11.63 26.11 1.54
CA SER A 550 -11.32 24.77 1.00
C SER A 550 -10.93 23.76 2.08
N ARG A 551 -10.42 24.21 3.23
CA ARG A 551 -10.06 23.37 4.37
C ARG A 551 -11.26 22.69 5.03
N ILE A 552 -12.50 23.12 4.76
CA ILE A 552 -13.69 22.42 5.27
C ILE A 552 -13.74 20.96 4.78
N ALA A 553 -13.10 20.68 3.64
CA ALA A 553 -12.95 19.33 3.11
C ALA A 553 -12.30 18.36 4.11
N TYR A 554 -11.45 18.78 5.04
CA TYR A 554 -10.88 17.87 6.04
C TYR A 554 -11.90 17.28 7.03
N ILE A 555 -13.02 17.97 7.24
CA ILE A 555 -14.05 17.58 8.21
C ILE A 555 -15.09 16.66 7.56
N LEU A 556 -15.28 16.78 6.24
CA LEU A 556 -16.25 16.02 5.46
C LEU A 556 -16.13 14.47 5.56
N PRO A 557 -14.93 13.84 5.67
CA PRO A 557 -14.80 12.38 5.80
C PRO A 557 -15.40 11.81 7.08
N ALA A 558 -15.62 12.65 8.10
CA ALA A 558 -16.23 12.23 9.36
C ALA A 558 -17.72 11.87 9.20
N ASN A 559 -18.38 12.38 8.15
CA ASN A 559 -19.78 12.07 7.87
C ASN A 559 -19.91 10.89 6.90
N GLU A 560 -20.90 10.05 7.14
CA GLU A 560 -21.21 8.86 6.33
C GLU A 560 -21.67 9.22 4.92
N SER A 561 -22.50 10.26 4.76
CA SER A 561 -23.02 10.62 3.44
C SER A 561 -22.03 11.40 2.55
N PHE A 562 -21.10 12.15 3.14
CA PHE A 562 -20.16 12.99 2.39
C PHE A 562 -18.78 12.36 2.21
N GLY A 563 -18.40 11.41 3.07
CA GLY A 563 -17.07 10.82 3.07
C GLY A 563 -16.72 10.07 1.79
N PRO A 564 -17.50 9.06 1.36
CA PRO A 564 -17.23 8.33 0.11
C PRO A 564 -17.14 9.25 -1.12
N LEU A 565 -18.06 10.23 -1.21
CA LEU A 565 -18.10 11.22 -2.30
C LEU A 565 -16.82 12.07 -2.37
N GLN A 566 -16.27 12.47 -1.22
CA GLN A 566 -15.04 13.24 -1.21
C GLN A 566 -13.83 12.40 -1.61
N ILE A 567 -13.76 11.16 -1.13
CA ILE A 567 -12.63 10.26 -1.42
C ILE A 567 -12.59 9.89 -2.91
N SER A 568 -13.74 9.65 -3.53
CA SER A 568 -13.82 9.40 -4.97
C SER A 568 -13.41 10.64 -5.77
N LEU A 569 -13.87 11.83 -5.40
CA LEU A 569 -13.47 13.10 -6.04
C LEU A 569 -11.96 13.34 -5.92
N GLY A 570 -11.36 13.12 -4.75
CA GLY A 570 -9.92 13.31 -4.55
C GLY A 570 -9.06 12.40 -5.43
N ARG A 571 -9.58 11.25 -5.85
CA ARG A 571 -8.87 10.28 -6.70
C ARG A 571 -9.06 10.56 -8.18
N THR A 572 -10.27 10.88 -8.60
CA THR A 572 -10.51 11.29 -9.99
C THR A 572 -9.65 12.51 -10.34
N VAL A 573 -9.44 13.44 -9.39
CA VAL A 573 -8.50 14.57 -9.55
C VAL A 573 -7.06 14.11 -9.83
N LYS A 574 -6.56 13.03 -9.18
CA LYS A 574 -5.22 12.49 -9.46
C LYS A 574 -5.10 11.92 -10.88
N ASP A 575 -6.17 11.32 -11.40
CA ASP A 575 -6.19 10.81 -12.78
C ASP A 575 -6.34 11.95 -13.80
N ILE A 576 -7.11 13.00 -13.48
CA ILE A 576 -7.20 14.22 -14.27
C ILE A 576 -5.81 14.85 -14.47
N PHE A 577 -4.95 14.88 -13.44
CA PHE A 577 -3.59 15.42 -13.57
C PHE A 577 -2.73 14.69 -14.62
N LYS A 578 -2.87 13.35 -14.77
CA LYS A 578 -2.15 12.61 -15.82
C LYS A 578 -2.58 13.07 -17.22
N PHE A 579 -3.88 13.31 -17.40
CA PHE A 579 -4.43 13.81 -18.66
C PHE A 579 -4.08 15.28 -18.92
N MET A 580 -4.02 16.11 -17.87
CA MET A 580 -3.65 17.53 -17.96
C MET A 580 -2.28 17.74 -18.61
N VAL A 581 -1.36 16.78 -18.52
CA VAL A 581 -0.05 16.85 -19.20
C VAL A 581 -0.22 16.92 -20.73
N ILE A 582 -1.07 16.06 -21.30
CA ILE A 582 -1.34 16.05 -22.75
C ILE A 582 -2.04 17.34 -23.16
N PHE A 583 -3.00 17.78 -22.34
CA PHE A 583 -3.70 19.04 -22.55
C PHE A 583 -2.74 20.24 -22.58
N ILE A 584 -1.82 20.36 -21.62
CA ILE A 584 -0.83 21.45 -21.56
C ILE A 584 0.07 21.43 -22.79
N LEU A 585 0.51 20.26 -23.27
CA LEU A 585 1.33 20.15 -24.48
C LEU A 585 0.62 20.71 -25.72
N VAL A 586 -0.64 20.33 -25.93
CA VAL A 586 -1.46 20.84 -27.04
C VAL A 586 -1.68 22.35 -26.88
N PHE A 587 -2.05 22.78 -25.67
CA PHE A 587 -2.29 24.20 -25.36
C PHE A 587 -1.05 25.07 -25.63
N LEU A 588 0.13 24.67 -25.18
CA LEU A 588 1.39 25.38 -25.43
C LEU A 588 1.74 25.44 -26.93
N ALA A 589 1.53 24.35 -27.67
CA ALA A 589 1.80 24.30 -29.10
C ALA A 589 0.97 25.33 -29.88
N PHE A 590 -0.34 25.40 -29.61
CA PHE A 590 -1.22 26.39 -30.23
C PHE A 590 -0.96 27.81 -29.73
N MET A 591 -0.62 28.00 -28.46
CA MET A 591 -0.27 29.31 -27.92
C MET A 591 0.94 29.91 -28.62
N ILE A 592 2.03 29.14 -28.73
CA ILE A 592 3.25 29.60 -29.41
C ILE A 592 2.98 29.80 -30.90
N GLY A 593 2.18 28.92 -31.52
CA GLY A 593 1.77 29.07 -32.92
C GLY A 593 1.00 30.37 -33.19
N MET A 594 0.01 30.69 -32.35
CA MET A 594 -0.78 31.92 -32.45
C MET A 594 0.04 33.17 -32.11
N PHE A 595 0.90 33.10 -31.08
CA PHE A 595 1.82 34.18 -30.74
C PHE A 595 2.79 34.49 -31.90
N ASN A 596 3.42 33.46 -32.48
CA ASN A 596 4.33 33.65 -33.61
C ASN A 596 3.63 34.26 -34.83
N LEU A 597 2.37 33.90 -35.07
CA LEU A 597 1.57 34.45 -36.17
C LEU A 597 1.23 35.94 -35.97
N TYR A 598 0.88 36.33 -34.73
CA TYR A 598 0.33 37.65 -34.44
C TYR A 598 1.28 38.64 -33.75
N SER A 599 2.47 38.21 -33.32
CA SER A 599 3.46 39.06 -32.62
C SER A 599 3.81 40.35 -33.38
N TYR A 600 3.92 40.29 -34.71
CA TYR A 600 4.24 41.44 -35.57
C TYR A 600 3.07 42.41 -35.78
N TYR A 601 1.85 42.04 -35.38
CA TYR A 601 0.64 42.85 -35.60
C TYR A 601 0.25 43.70 -34.37
N ARG A 602 1.20 43.97 -33.47
CA ARG A 602 0.99 44.85 -32.31
C ARG A 602 0.60 46.26 -32.78
N GLY A 603 -0.56 46.75 -32.33
CA GLY A 603 -1.12 48.05 -32.75
C GLY A 603 -1.92 48.02 -34.06
N ALA A 604 -1.92 46.91 -34.81
CA ALA A 604 -2.69 46.72 -36.04
C ALA A 604 -3.98 45.90 -35.84
N LYS A 605 -4.27 45.49 -34.60
CA LYS A 605 -5.46 44.76 -34.20
C LYS A 605 -6.33 45.60 -33.28
N GLN A 606 -7.64 45.36 -33.28
CA GLN A 606 -8.58 46.04 -32.37
C GLN A 606 -8.42 45.59 -30.92
N ASN A 607 -8.06 44.32 -30.71
CA ASN A 607 -7.81 43.73 -29.40
C ASN A 607 -6.33 43.33 -29.28
N GLU A 608 -5.74 43.42 -28.09
CA GLU A 608 -4.34 43.03 -27.82
C GLU A 608 -4.09 41.51 -27.83
N ALA A 609 -5.13 40.74 -28.14
CA ALA A 609 -5.10 39.28 -28.23
C ALA A 609 -3.99 38.76 -29.16
N PHE A 610 -3.28 37.73 -28.70
CA PHE A 610 -2.21 37.03 -29.42
C PHE A 610 -0.92 37.84 -29.70
N THR A 611 -0.83 39.10 -29.25
CA THR A 611 0.34 39.94 -29.53
C THR A 611 1.53 39.68 -28.59
N THR A 612 1.25 39.33 -27.35
CA THR A 612 2.22 38.91 -26.34
C THR A 612 1.94 37.48 -25.91
N VAL A 613 2.92 36.80 -25.32
CA VAL A 613 2.74 35.43 -24.80
C VAL A 613 1.66 35.40 -23.71
N GLU A 614 1.62 36.41 -22.83
CA GLU A 614 0.63 36.52 -21.75
C GLU A 614 -0.80 36.69 -22.30
N GLU A 615 -1.00 37.60 -23.26
CA GLU A 615 -2.33 37.81 -23.85
C GLU A 615 -2.75 36.63 -24.74
N SER A 616 -1.80 35.94 -25.38
CA SER A 616 -2.04 34.68 -26.08
C SER A 616 -2.52 33.59 -25.12
N PHE A 617 -1.88 33.48 -23.95
CA PHE A 617 -2.30 32.56 -22.90
C PHE A 617 -3.71 32.88 -22.42
N LYS A 618 -4.00 34.14 -22.05
CA LYS A 618 -5.33 34.56 -21.56
C LYS A 618 -6.42 34.25 -22.58
N THR A 619 -6.23 34.62 -23.83
CA THR A 619 -7.24 34.44 -24.89
C THR A 619 -7.52 32.98 -25.21
N LEU A 620 -6.49 32.13 -25.31
CA LEU A 620 -6.70 30.68 -25.49
C LEU A 620 -7.29 30.01 -24.24
N PHE A 621 -6.91 30.45 -23.05
CA PHE A 621 -7.46 29.92 -21.80
C PHE A 621 -8.96 30.19 -21.70
N TRP A 622 -9.38 31.45 -21.92
CA TRP A 622 -10.79 31.81 -21.91
C TRP A 622 -11.58 31.21 -23.09
N ALA A 623 -10.92 30.84 -24.19
CA ALA A 623 -11.55 30.14 -25.31
C ALA A 623 -12.06 28.74 -24.93
N ILE A 624 -11.40 28.04 -23.99
CA ILE A 624 -11.85 26.72 -23.49
C ILE A 624 -13.27 26.81 -22.91
N PHE A 625 -13.58 27.92 -22.25
CA PHE A 625 -14.89 28.19 -21.63
C PHE A 625 -15.87 28.91 -22.57
N GLY A 626 -15.49 29.16 -23.82
CA GLY A 626 -16.31 29.91 -24.78
C GLY A 626 -16.44 31.41 -24.50
N LEU A 627 -15.58 31.98 -23.63
CA LEU A 627 -15.58 33.41 -23.27
C LEU A 627 -14.68 34.27 -24.16
N SER A 628 -13.93 33.65 -25.08
CA SER A 628 -13.06 34.37 -26.01
C SER A 628 -13.80 34.79 -27.28
N GLU A 629 -13.65 36.06 -27.66
CA GLU A 629 -14.28 36.63 -28.85
C GLU A 629 -13.57 36.18 -30.14
N VAL A 630 -14.36 35.84 -31.17
CA VAL A 630 -13.85 35.53 -32.52
C VAL A 630 -13.21 36.75 -33.19
N LYS A 631 -13.60 37.96 -32.78
CA LYS A 631 -13.02 39.24 -33.25
C LYS A 631 -11.54 39.40 -32.86
N SER A 632 -11.05 38.61 -31.90
CA SER A 632 -9.65 38.59 -31.50
C SER A 632 -8.68 38.15 -32.61
N VAL A 633 -9.17 37.51 -33.67
CA VAL A 633 -8.38 36.98 -34.81
C VAL A 633 -8.27 38.00 -35.95
N VAL A 634 -9.19 38.97 -36.03
CA VAL A 634 -9.29 39.96 -37.10
C VAL A 634 -8.12 40.96 -37.04
N VAL A 635 -7.56 41.29 -38.21
CA VAL A 635 -6.45 42.25 -38.38
C VAL A 635 -6.90 43.39 -39.29
N ASN A 636 -6.59 44.64 -38.93
CA ASN A 636 -7.09 45.81 -39.67
C ASN A 636 -6.33 46.11 -40.98
N ASN A 637 -5.19 45.45 -41.24
CA ASN A 637 -4.26 45.79 -42.33
C ASN A 637 -4.60 45.16 -43.70
N GLY A 638 -5.78 44.54 -43.86
CA GLY A 638 -6.16 43.88 -45.11
C GLY A 638 -5.38 42.59 -45.45
N HIS A 639 -4.51 42.12 -44.53
CA HIS A 639 -3.72 40.90 -44.66
C HIS A 639 -4.58 39.63 -44.47
N LYS A 640 -5.50 39.39 -45.40
CA LYS A 640 -6.51 38.33 -45.30
C LYS A 640 -5.94 36.91 -45.22
N PHE A 641 -4.73 36.68 -45.75
CA PHE A 641 -4.07 35.38 -45.62
C PHE A 641 -3.77 35.02 -44.16
N ILE A 642 -3.20 35.96 -43.40
CA ILE A 642 -2.85 35.74 -41.98
C ILE A 642 -4.11 35.59 -41.14
N GLU A 643 -5.13 36.41 -41.41
CA GLU A 643 -6.45 36.30 -40.78
C GLU A 643 -7.07 34.91 -41.02
N ASN A 644 -7.05 34.40 -42.26
CA ASN A 644 -7.54 33.06 -42.58
C ASN A 644 -6.75 31.96 -41.86
N ILE A 645 -5.41 32.05 -41.80
CA ILE A 645 -4.58 31.09 -41.06
C ILE A 645 -4.90 31.13 -39.57
N GLY A 646 -5.10 32.32 -39.00
CA GLY A 646 -5.51 32.47 -37.61
C GLY A 646 -6.89 31.89 -37.33
N TYR A 647 -7.86 32.06 -38.23
CA TYR A 647 -9.18 31.42 -38.11
C TYR A 647 -9.07 29.90 -38.15
N VAL A 648 -8.24 29.35 -39.04
CA VAL A 648 -8.02 27.90 -39.13
C VAL A 648 -7.34 27.38 -37.87
N LEU A 649 -6.26 28.01 -37.40
CA LEU A 649 -5.56 27.58 -36.19
C LEU A 649 -6.44 27.67 -34.94
N TYR A 650 -7.18 28.76 -34.78
CA TYR A 650 -8.11 28.94 -33.66
C TYR A 650 -9.31 27.97 -33.73
N GLY A 651 -9.82 27.71 -34.94
CA GLY A 651 -10.88 26.73 -35.17
C GLY A 651 -10.43 25.30 -34.86
N VAL A 652 -9.26 24.89 -35.37
CA VAL A 652 -8.65 23.58 -35.08
C VAL A 652 -8.37 23.44 -33.59
N TYR A 653 -7.82 24.47 -32.94
CA TYR A 653 -7.64 24.49 -31.49
C TYR A 653 -8.93 24.19 -30.73
N ASN A 654 -10.03 24.89 -31.06
CA ASN A 654 -11.32 24.67 -30.39
C ASN A 654 -11.88 23.26 -30.66
N VAL A 655 -11.75 22.74 -31.89
CA VAL A 655 -12.17 21.36 -32.20
C VAL A 655 -11.33 20.35 -31.41
N THR A 656 -10.00 20.49 -31.40
CA THR A 656 -9.12 19.57 -30.68
C THR A 656 -9.32 19.64 -29.17
N VAL A 657 -9.37 20.84 -28.59
CA VAL A 657 -9.44 21.00 -27.13
C VAL A 657 -10.85 20.78 -26.60
N VAL A 658 -11.86 21.41 -27.19
CA VAL A 658 -13.24 21.37 -26.66
C VAL A 658 -13.97 20.10 -27.12
N ILE A 659 -13.80 19.64 -28.36
CA ILE A 659 -14.55 18.46 -28.84
C ILE A 659 -13.79 17.18 -28.53
N VAL A 660 -12.48 17.11 -28.79
CA VAL A 660 -11.74 15.85 -28.61
C VAL A 660 -11.30 15.70 -27.15
N LEU A 661 -10.52 16.63 -26.61
CA LEU A 661 -9.92 16.46 -25.29
C LEU A 661 -10.93 16.52 -24.15
N LEU A 662 -11.93 17.42 -24.20
CA LEU A 662 -12.96 17.47 -23.15
C LEU A 662 -13.82 16.20 -23.11
N ASN A 663 -14.25 15.68 -24.27
CA ASN A 663 -15.04 14.45 -24.32
C ASN A 663 -14.24 13.22 -23.88
N MET A 664 -12.94 13.16 -24.25
CA MET A 664 -12.04 12.12 -23.75
C MET A 664 -11.84 12.22 -22.23
N LEU A 665 -11.71 13.43 -21.68
CA LEU A 665 -11.60 13.66 -20.24
C LEU A 665 -12.87 13.19 -19.50
N ILE A 666 -14.06 13.51 -20.03
CA ILE A 666 -15.34 13.06 -19.45
C ILE A 666 -15.42 11.52 -19.46
N ALA A 667 -15.08 10.88 -20.59
CA ALA A 667 -15.08 9.42 -20.70
C ALA A 667 -14.11 8.76 -19.72
N MET A 668 -12.89 9.29 -19.61
CA MET A 668 -11.88 8.80 -18.66
C MET A 668 -12.32 8.98 -17.21
N ILE A 669 -12.91 10.13 -16.85
CA ILE A 669 -13.43 10.39 -15.50
C ILE A 669 -14.53 9.37 -15.17
N ASN A 670 -15.46 9.10 -16.09
CA ASN A 670 -16.54 8.14 -15.86
C ASN A 670 -16.01 6.72 -15.61
N ASN A 671 -15.05 6.23 -16.41
CA ASN A 671 -14.47 4.91 -16.17
C ASN A 671 -13.70 4.86 -14.85
N SER A 672 -12.90 5.89 -14.55
CA SER A 672 -12.17 5.97 -13.29
C SER A 672 -13.09 6.03 -12.07
N PHE A 673 -14.21 6.76 -12.16
CA PHE A 673 -15.16 6.89 -11.07
C PHE A 673 -15.83 5.56 -10.76
N GLN A 674 -16.22 4.79 -11.78
CA GLN A 674 -16.82 3.45 -11.59
C GLN A 674 -15.85 2.48 -10.90
N GLU A 675 -14.59 2.42 -11.36
CA GLU A 675 -13.55 1.57 -10.73
C GLU A 675 -13.27 1.98 -9.27
N ILE A 676 -13.38 3.27 -8.93
CA ILE A 676 -13.14 3.79 -7.58
C ILE A 676 -14.37 3.60 -6.67
N GLU A 677 -15.59 3.64 -7.23
CA GLU A 677 -16.83 3.52 -6.47
C GLU A 677 -16.98 2.14 -5.80
N ASP A 678 -16.56 1.07 -6.50
CA ASP A 678 -16.63 -0.31 -5.99
C ASP A 678 -15.86 -0.50 -4.66
N ASP A 679 -14.76 0.23 -4.46
CA ASP A 679 -13.93 0.18 -3.24
C ASP A 679 -14.14 1.38 -2.30
N ALA A 680 -15.03 2.32 -2.64
CA ALA A 680 -15.13 3.63 -1.97
C ALA A 680 -15.43 3.52 -0.47
N ASP A 681 -16.25 2.55 -0.06
CA ASP A 681 -16.64 2.33 1.34
C ASP A 681 -15.46 1.89 2.21
N VAL A 682 -14.63 0.97 1.70
CA VAL A 682 -13.43 0.48 2.40
C VAL A 682 -12.46 1.64 2.62
N GLU A 683 -12.34 2.48 1.60
CA GLU A 683 -11.39 3.58 1.59
C GLU A 683 -11.84 4.77 2.40
N TRP A 684 -13.14 5.05 2.40
CA TRP A 684 -13.75 6.00 3.31
C TRP A 684 -13.54 5.56 4.76
N LYS A 685 -13.81 4.29 5.11
CA LYS A 685 -13.57 3.78 6.47
C LYS A 685 -12.10 3.88 6.87
N PHE A 686 -11.17 3.63 5.94
CA PHE A 686 -9.73 3.84 6.16
C PHE A 686 -9.38 5.32 6.41
N ALA A 687 -9.85 6.23 5.55
CA ALA A 687 -9.62 7.67 5.72
C ALA A 687 -10.24 8.21 7.02
N ARG A 688 -11.44 7.74 7.37
CA ARG A 688 -12.11 8.04 8.63
C ARG A 688 -11.32 7.53 9.83
N ALA A 689 -10.78 6.32 9.77
CA ALA A 689 -9.93 5.77 10.81
C ALA A 689 -8.61 6.55 10.96
N LYS A 690 -7.98 6.96 9.84
CA LYS A 690 -6.80 7.84 9.86
C LYS A 690 -7.10 9.17 10.56
N LEU A 691 -8.25 9.79 10.24
CA LEU A 691 -8.74 11.00 10.90
C LEU A 691 -8.98 10.79 12.40
N TRP A 692 -9.58 9.67 12.81
CA TRP A 692 -9.81 9.41 14.24
C TRP A 692 -8.49 9.20 14.99
N PHE A 693 -7.53 8.53 14.35
CA PHE A 693 -6.23 8.22 14.94
C PHE A 693 -5.46 9.49 15.33
N THR A 694 -5.57 10.58 14.57
CA THR A 694 -4.93 11.86 14.92
C THR A 694 -5.45 12.48 16.22
N TYR A 695 -6.64 12.07 16.70
CA TYR A 695 -7.21 12.56 17.96
C TYR A 695 -7.07 11.58 19.13
N PHE A 696 -6.63 10.33 18.88
CA PHE A 696 -6.39 9.33 19.92
C PHE A 696 -5.15 9.65 20.76
N GLU A 697 -4.09 10.18 20.14
CA GLU A 697 -2.88 10.61 20.84
C GLU A 697 -3.21 11.75 21.84
N GLU A 698 -2.52 11.79 22.99
CA GLU A 698 -2.81 12.77 24.05
C GLU A 698 -2.54 14.23 23.65
N GLY A 699 -1.88 14.46 22.52
CA GLY A 699 -1.68 15.79 21.92
C GLY A 699 -3.01 16.49 21.55
N ARG A 700 -2.92 17.82 21.35
CA ARG A 700 -3.98 18.66 20.75
C ARG A 700 -5.32 18.72 21.51
N THR A 701 -5.30 18.79 22.85
CA THR A 701 -6.55 18.88 23.64
C THR A 701 -7.24 20.24 23.54
N LEU A 702 -6.49 21.33 23.32
CA LEU A 702 -7.05 22.68 23.20
C LEU A 702 -7.12 23.09 21.72
N PRO A 703 -8.28 23.59 21.25
CA PRO A 703 -8.41 24.13 19.89
C PRO A 703 -7.75 25.49 19.76
N VAL A 704 -7.44 25.89 18.52
CA VAL A 704 -7.03 27.26 18.18
C VAL A 704 -8.16 28.23 18.62
N PRO A 705 -7.89 29.43 19.15
CA PRO A 705 -6.60 30.07 19.45
C PRO A 705 -6.09 29.74 20.86
N PHE A 706 -6.85 28.97 21.65
CA PHE A 706 -6.54 28.66 23.04
C PHE A 706 -5.28 27.78 23.22
N ASN A 707 -4.77 27.23 22.13
CA ASN A 707 -3.51 26.47 22.09
C ASN A 707 -2.25 27.33 22.34
N LEU A 708 -2.36 28.67 22.24
CA LEU A 708 -1.28 29.61 22.54
C LEU A 708 -1.06 29.81 24.04
N VAL A 709 -2.08 29.56 24.87
CA VAL A 709 -1.95 29.68 26.32
C VAL A 709 -1.10 28.50 26.81
N LEU A 710 0.11 28.79 27.28
CA LEU A 710 1.05 27.75 27.73
C LEU A 710 0.43 26.97 28.89
N SER A 711 0.32 25.64 28.72
CA SER A 711 -0.06 24.77 29.82
C SER A 711 1.11 24.67 30.83
N PRO A 712 0.84 24.57 32.14
CA PRO A 712 1.90 24.43 33.15
C PRO A 712 2.85 23.26 32.87
N LYS A 713 2.34 22.16 32.29
CA LYS A 713 3.14 21.00 31.85
C LYS A 713 4.10 21.34 30.70
N SER A 714 3.65 22.13 29.73
CA SER A 714 4.48 22.56 28.60
C SER A 714 5.59 23.51 29.05
N VAL A 715 5.33 24.40 30.01
CA VAL A 715 6.35 25.27 30.60
C VAL A 715 7.40 24.43 31.35
N LEU A 716 6.98 23.46 32.15
CA LEU A 716 7.89 22.56 32.88
C LEU A 716 8.75 21.72 31.93
N GLY A 717 8.15 21.19 30.86
CA GLY A 717 8.87 20.45 29.82
C GLY A 717 9.86 21.31 29.03
N LEU A 718 9.49 22.56 28.72
CA LEU A 718 10.35 23.51 28.00
C LEU A 718 11.51 23.99 28.90
N VAL A 719 11.26 24.18 30.20
CA VAL A 719 12.31 24.49 31.20
C VAL A 719 13.25 23.32 31.41
N MET A 720 12.73 22.08 31.51
CA MET A 720 13.55 20.88 31.62
C MET A 720 14.35 20.60 30.33
N GLY A 721 13.74 20.80 29.16
CA GLY A 721 14.40 20.67 27.86
C GLY A 721 15.46 21.75 27.63
N ALA A 722 15.17 23.01 27.97
CA ALA A 722 16.15 24.10 27.92
C ALA A 722 17.29 23.88 28.92
N LYS A 723 17.01 23.32 30.11
CA LYS A 723 18.03 22.92 31.08
C LYS A 723 18.88 21.76 30.57
N GLY A 724 18.27 20.79 29.87
CA GLY A 724 18.97 19.68 29.21
C GLY A 724 19.86 20.15 28.07
N LEU A 725 19.38 21.05 27.22
CA LEU A 725 20.11 21.63 26.10
C LEU A 725 21.23 22.58 26.59
N LEU A 726 21.01 23.32 27.67
CA LEU A 726 22.06 24.06 28.39
C LEU A 726 23.08 23.11 29.02
N LEU A 727 22.66 21.98 29.60
CA LEU A 727 23.57 20.97 30.13
C LEU A 727 24.39 20.31 29.02
N GLU A 728 23.80 20.09 27.85
CA GLU A 728 24.43 19.47 26.69
C GLU A 728 25.43 20.41 26.01
N ILE A 729 25.08 21.70 25.90
CA ILE A 729 26.02 22.76 25.49
C ILE A 729 27.15 22.92 26.52
N PHE A 730 26.85 22.88 27.82
CA PHE A 730 27.85 22.96 28.89
C PHE A 730 28.76 21.71 28.92
N ASN A 731 28.20 20.53 28.68
CA ASN A 731 28.95 19.27 28.58
C ASN A 731 29.81 19.22 27.29
N ARG A 732 29.32 19.75 26.16
CA ARG A 732 30.14 19.95 24.96
C ARG A 732 31.28 20.95 25.20
N HIS A 733 31.03 22.05 25.90
CA HIS A 733 32.09 23.00 26.29
C HIS A 733 33.12 22.38 27.24
N LYS A 734 32.68 21.53 28.17
CA LYS A 734 33.55 20.79 29.11
C LYS A 734 34.36 19.68 28.43
N ALA A 735 33.80 19.03 27.40
CA ALA A 735 34.48 18.03 26.59
C ALA A 735 35.55 18.67 25.68
N ILE A 736 35.30 19.87 25.15
CA ILE A 736 36.28 20.63 24.35
C ILE A 736 37.43 21.15 25.23
N MET A 737 37.18 21.52 26.49
CA MET A 737 38.24 21.95 27.42
C MET A 737 39.14 20.80 27.96
N LYS A 738 38.69 19.55 27.91
CA LYS A 738 39.43 18.39 28.45
C LYS A 738 40.16 17.55 27.39
N GLY A 739 40.17 17.98 26.13
CA GLY A 739 40.89 17.33 25.04
C GLY A 739 42.39 17.67 25.00
N SER A 740 43.14 17.33 26.05
CA SER A 740 44.60 17.20 25.99
C SER A 740 45.12 16.52 27.25
N GLU A 741 45.03 15.19 27.32
CA GLU A 741 46.05 14.30 27.91
C GLU A 741 45.63 12.84 27.66
N LEU A 742 46.60 12.04 27.22
CA LEU A 742 46.47 10.69 26.69
C LEU A 742 46.62 9.63 27.80
N SER A 743 45.88 8.52 27.64
CA SER A 743 46.16 7.14 28.08
C SER A 743 46.50 6.83 29.55
N GLU A 744 45.63 6.08 30.25
CA GLU A 744 45.85 4.67 30.65
C GLU A 744 44.73 4.13 31.58
N VAL A 745 44.28 2.90 31.27
CA VAL A 745 43.89 1.77 32.14
C VAL A 745 42.71 1.88 33.15
N ARG A 746 41.74 0.96 32.93
CA ARG A 746 40.77 0.26 33.82
C ARG A 746 40.05 1.05 34.93
N GLU A 747 38.72 0.95 34.94
CA GLU A 747 37.97 -0.03 35.76
C GLU A 747 36.48 -0.02 35.37
N ILE A 748 35.93 -1.20 35.08
CA ILE A 748 34.49 -1.43 34.93
C ILE A 748 33.99 -1.95 36.28
N PRO A 749 33.10 -1.26 37.00
CA PRO A 749 32.41 -1.88 38.12
C PRO A 749 31.27 -2.74 37.55
N SER A 750 31.49 -4.03 37.60
CA SER A 750 30.45 -5.05 37.64
C SER A 750 29.44 -4.74 38.77
N ASN A 751 28.16 -4.62 38.43
CA ASN A 751 27.08 -4.85 39.38
C ASN A 751 25.95 -5.61 38.67
N SER A 752 26.20 -6.89 38.45
CA SER A 752 25.20 -7.93 38.24
C SER A 752 25.19 -8.82 39.47
N SER A 753 24.21 -8.66 40.37
CA SER A 753 23.79 -9.72 41.29
C SER A 753 22.53 -9.32 42.05
N LYS A 754 21.36 -9.58 41.47
CA LYS A 754 20.21 -10.13 42.20
C LYS A 754 19.61 -11.26 41.38
N THR A 755 20.31 -12.39 41.48
CA THR A 755 19.79 -13.75 41.67
C THR A 755 18.49 -14.12 40.94
N CYS A 756 18.66 -14.81 39.81
CA CYS A 756 17.74 -15.85 39.38
C CYS A 756 17.54 -16.85 40.53
N GLN A 757 16.29 -17.03 40.95
CA GLN A 757 15.82 -18.31 41.43
C GLN A 757 14.61 -18.69 40.58
N ASP A 758 14.83 -19.73 39.78
CA ASP A 758 13.88 -20.69 39.24
C ASP A 758 12.39 -20.37 39.43
N LYS A 759 11.78 -19.91 38.35
CA LYS A 759 10.43 -20.36 37.99
C LYS A 759 10.50 -21.02 36.62
N SER A 760 10.43 -22.34 36.72
CA SER A 760 10.08 -23.30 35.68
C SER A 760 9.02 -22.80 34.69
N LEU A 761 9.27 -23.09 33.41
CA LEU A 761 8.39 -22.96 32.23
C LEU A 761 7.99 -21.51 31.85
N PRO A 762 8.31 -21.01 30.64
CA PRO A 762 7.60 -19.85 30.13
C PRO A 762 6.17 -20.31 29.87
N SER A 763 5.24 -19.95 30.76
CA SER A 763 3.83 -20.02 30.42
C SER A 763 3.65 -19.16 29.17
N SER A 764 3.45 -19.80 28.01
CA SER A 764 3.22 -19.15 26.72
C SER A 764 2.34 -17.92 26.93
N SER A 765 2.82 -16.75 26.47
CA SER A 765 2.18 -15.46 26.72
C SER A 765 0.69 -15.57 26.34
N ARG A 766 -0.18 -14.84 27.06
CA ARG A 766 -1.63 -14.88 26.79
C ARG A 766 -1.91 -14.63 25.29
N TYR A 767 -1.13 -13.72 24.71
CA TYR A 767 -1.10 -13.40 23.29
C TYR A 767 -0.78 -14.63 22.42
N GLN A 768 0.33 -15.35 22.67
CA GLN A 768 0.67 -16.56 21.91
C GLN A 768 -0.43 -17.64 21.95
N LYS A 769 -1.12 -17.80 23.09
CA LYS A 769 -2.27 -18.71 23.20
C LYS A 769 -3.46 -18.25 22.36
N ILE A 770 -3.70 -16.94 22.26
CA ILE A 770 -4.70 -16.36 21.36
C ILE A 770 -4.31 -16.62 19.90
N MET A 771 -3.06 -16.32 19.54
CA MET A 771 -2.59 -16.47 18.17
C MET A 771 -2.63 -17.93 17.69
N LYS A 772 -2.18 -18.89 18.51
CA LYS A 772 -2.31 -20.33 18.21
C LYS A 772 -3.75 -20.77 17.97
N ARG A 773 -4.72 -20.23 18.74
CA ARG A 773 -6.14 -20.53 18.54
C ARG A 773 -6.67 -19.94 17.22
N LEU A 774 -6.27 -18.72 16.88
CA LEU A 774 -6.68 -18.05 15.64
C LEU A 774 -6.10 -18.73 14.41
N VAL A 775 -4.79 -19.00 14.41
CA VAL A 775 -4.10 -19.72 13.32
C VAL A 775 -4.73 -21.10 13.11
N LYS A 776 -5.01 -21.84 14.20
CA LYS A 776 -5.70 -23.13 14.10
C LYS A 776 -7.08 -23.00 13.45
N ARG A 777 -7.89 -22.01 13.84
CA ARG A 777 -9.20 -21.76 13.20
C ARG A 777 -9.04 -21.37 11.73
N TYR A 778 -8.00 -20.62 11.39
CA TYR A 778 -7.73 -20.19 10.03
C TYR A 778 -7.38 -21.37 9.13
N ILE A 779 -6.47 -22.24 9.56
CA ILE A 779 -6.09 -23.44 8.80
C ILE A 779 -7.30 -24.34 8.57
N ILE A 780 -8.08 -24.63 9.62
CA ILE A 780 -9.29 -25.46 9.50
C ILE A 780 -10.31 -24.83 8.54
N LYS A 781 -10.50 -23.51 8.61
CA LYS A 781 -11.39 -22.82 7.68
C LYS A 781 -10.87 -22.88 6.24
N ALA A 782 -9.57 -22.64 6.04
CA ALA A 782 -8.96 -22.68 4.71
C ALA A 782 -9.05 -24.05 4.06
N GLN A 783 -8.81 -25.13 4.83
CA GLN A 783 -9.00 -26.50 4.36
C GLN A 783 -10.46 -26.80 4.00
N ASN A 784 -11.41 -26.37 4.83
CA ASN A 784 -12.83 -26.54 4.52
C ASN A 784 -13.28 -25.74 3.29
N ASP A 785 -12.74 -24.52 3.11
CA ASP A 785 -13.05 -23.67 1.95
C ASP A 785 -12.50 -24.33 0.66
N GLU A 786 -11.33 -24.99 0.74
CA GLU A 786 -10.73 -25.76 -0.37
C GLU A 786 -11.53 -27.03 -0.69
N GLU A 787 -12.02 -27.77 0.31
CA GLU A 787 -12.93 -28.92 0.10
C GLU A 787 -14.27 -28.52 -0.55
N CYS A 788 -14.69 -27.26 -0.42
CA CYS A 788 -15.92 -26.76 -1.05
C CYS A 788 -15.73 -26.37 -2.52
N ASP A 789 -14.50 -26.23 -3.01
CA ASP A 789 -14.22 -25.86 -4.40
C ASP A 789 -14.49 -27.04 -5.37
N GLU A 790 -14.74 -26.73 -6.65
CA GLU A 790 -15.25 -27.69 -7.65
C GLU A 790 -14.35 -28.93 -7.85
N VAL A 791 -14.98 -30.12 -7.88
CA VAL A 791 -14.33 -31.43 -8.18
C VAL A 791 -13.51 -31.39 -9.47
N ASN A 792 -12.23 -31.74 -9.38
CA ASN A 792 -11.32 -31.71 -10.53
C ASN A 792 -11.47 -32.97 -11.41
N GLU A 793 -11.22 -32.85 -12.73
CA GLU A 793 -11.14 -34.01 -13.64
C GLU A 793 -9.98 -34.96 -13.24
N GLY A 794 -8.99 -34.43 -12.52
CA GLY A 794 -7.89 -35.18 -11.90
C GLY A 794 -8.38 -36.23 -10.89
N GLU A 795 -9.19 -35.81 -9.92
CA GLU A 795 -9.76 -36.68 -8.87
C GLU A 795 -10.60 -37.82 -9.48
N LEU A 796 -11.33 -37.53 -10.57
CA LEU A 796 -12.10 -38.56 -11.27
C LEU A 796 -11.19 -39.62 -11.94
N LYS A 797 -10.01 -39.21 -12.43
CA LYS A 797 -9.02 -40.13 -13.00
C LYS A 797 -8.36 -40.95 -11.91
N GLU A 798 -8.06 -40.36 -10.77
CA GLU A 798 -7.54 -41.03 -9.58
C GLU A 798 -8.49 -42.13 -9.11
N ILE A 799 -9.77 -41.81 -8.89
CA ILE A 799 -10.80 -42.82 -8.53
C ILE A 799 -10.86 -43.96 -9.55
N LYS A 800 -10.74 -43.64 -10.84
CA LYS A 800 -10.73 -44.67 -11.90
C LYS A 800 -9.51 -45.60 -11.78
N GLN A 801 -8.35 -45.06 -11.41
CA GLN A 801 -7.13 -45.83 -11.23
C GLN A 801 -7.17 -46.65 -9.95
N ASP A 802 -7.71 -46.13 -8.85
CA ASP A 802 -7.93 -46.89 -7.62
C ASP A 802 -8.85 -48.09 -7.83
N ILE A 803 -9.94 -47.90 -8.58
CA ILE A 803 -10.84 -49.01 -8.97
C ILE A 803 -10.07 -50.05 -9.80
N SER A 804 -9.13 -49.60 -10.64
CA SER A 804 -8.33 -50.50 -11.48
C SER A 804 -7.29 -51.27 -10.66
N SER A 805 -6.62 -50.62 -9.70
CA SER A 805 -5.69 -51.23 -8.75
C SER A 805 -6.41 -52.28 -7.88
N LEU A 806 -7.54 -51.91 -7.26
CA LEU A 806 -8.39 -52.80 -6.46
C LEU A 806 -8.84 -54.02 -7.26
N ARG A 807 -9.19 -53.84 -8.54
CA ARG A 807 -9.55 -54.95 -9.43
C ARG A 807 -8.40 -55.94 -9.58
N TYR A 808 -7.16 -55.47 -9.73
CA TYR A 808 -6.01 -56.37 -9.87
C TYR A 808 -5.71 -57.13 -8.58
N GLU A 809 -5.81 -56.45 -7.43
CA GLU A 809 -5.60 -57.07 -6.12
C GLU A 809 -6.60 -58.20 -5.86
N LEU A 810 -7.89 -57.96 -6.08
CA LEU A 810 -8.95 -58.97 -5.92
C LEU A 810 -8.78 -60.16 -6.89
N LEU A 811 -8.32 -59.91 -8.12
CA LEU A 811 -8.05 -60.98 -9.08
C LEU A 811 -6.86 -61.84 -8.67
N GLU A 812 -5.82 -61.23 -8.10
CA GLU A 812 -4.66 -61.96 -7.59
C GLU A 812 -5.03 -62.77 -6.36
N GLU A 813 -5.74 -62.19 -5.39
CA GLU A 813 -6.24 -62.91 -4.20
C GLU A 813 -7.06 -64.14 -4.61
N LYS A 814 -7.96 -63.98 -5.58
CA LYS A 814 -8.72 -65.09 -6.17
C LYS A 814 -7.79 -66.14 -6.78
N SER A 815 -6.77 -65.74 -7.54
CA SER A 815 -5.82 -66.69 -8.15
C SER A 815 -5.01 -67.46 -7.10
N HIS A 816 -4.53 -66.78 -6.05
CA HIS A 816 -3.80 -67.40 -4.95
C HIS A 816 -4.68 -68.41 -4.21
N ASN A 817 -5.93 -68.03 -3.89
CA ASN A 817 -6.91 -68.92 -3.26
C ASN A 817 -7.22 -70.15 -4.13
N MET A 818 -7.33 -69.98 -5.45
CA MET A 818 -7.49 -71.11 -6.38
C MET A 818 -6.24 -72.00 -6.45
N GLU A 819 -5.04 -71.41 -6.37
CA GLU A 819 -3.79 -72.16 -6.43
C GLU A 819 -3.52 -72.93 -5.14
N GLU A 820 -3.82 -72.35 -3.97
CA GLU A 820 -3.84 -73.08 -2.69
C GLU A 820 -4.87 -74.20 -2.70
N LEU A 821 -6.08 -73.94 -3.18
CA LEU A 821 -7.11 -74.97 -3.33
C LEU A 821 -6.63 -76.10 -4.24
N ALA A 822 -5.99 -75.77 -5.38
CA ALA A 822 -5.41 -76.77 -6.28
C ALA A 822 -4.26 -77.56 -5.64
N LYS A 823 -3.39 -76.91 -4.85
CA LYS A 823 -2.34 -77.57 -4.08
C LYS A 823 -2.95 -78.52 -3.04
N LEU A 824 -3.96 -78.09 -2.30
CA LEU A 824 -4.67 -78.92 -1.31
C LEU A 824 -5.34 -80.12 -1.98
N VAL A 825 -6.00 -79.93 -3.12
CA VAL A 825 -6.60 -81.02 -3.91
C VAL A 825 -5.54 -82.02 -4.38
N ARG A 826 -4.42 -81.55 -4.95
CA ARG A 826 -3.31 -82.45 -5.35
C ARG A 826 -2.68 -83.18 -4.16
N THR A 827 -2.64 -82.56 -2.99
CA THR A 827 -2.10 -83.16 -1.76
C THR A 827 -3.06 -84.23 -1.23
N LEU A 828 -4.37 -83.96 -1.24
CA LEU A 828 -5.41 -84.95 -0.94
C LEU A 828 -5.37 -86.13 -1.92
N GLU A 829 -5.18 -85.87 -3.22
CA GLU A 829 -5.08 -86.90 -4.25
C GLU A 829 -3.82 -87.77 -4.07
N LYS A 830 -2.67 -87.16 -3.69
CA LYS A 830 -1.46 -87.90 -3.31
C LYS A 830 -1.66 -88.75 -2.04
N ASN A 831 -2.35 -88.23 -1.03
CA ASN A 831 -2.62 -88.98 0.19
C ASN A 831 -3.59 -90.15 -0.08
N LEU A 832 -4.66 -89.93 -0.84
CA LEU A 832 -5.61 -90.97 -1.25
C LEU A 832 -4.95 -92.06 -2.12
N SER A 833 -4.02 -91.69 -3.00
CA SER A 833 -3.27 -92.66 -3.81
C SER A 833 -2.21 -93.43 -3.00
N GLN A 834 -1.60 -92.82 -1.98
CA GLN A 834 -0.77 -93.53 -1.00
C GLN A 834 -1.59 -94.52 -0.16
N ASP A 835 -2.77 -94.15 0.31
CA ASP A 835 -3.67 -95.05 1.05
C ASP A 835 -4.19 -96.22 0.17
N CYS A 836 -4.41 -95.96 -1.12
CA CYS A 836 -4.82 -97.00 -2.08
C CYS A 836 -3.68 -97.98 -2.42
N LEU A 837 -2.41 -97.55 -2.35
CA LEU A 837 -1.24 -98.42 -2.47
C LEU A 837 -1.04 -99.31 -1.24
N ILE A 838 -1.36 -98.81 -0.03
CA ILE A 838 -1.30 -99.58 1.23
C ILE A 838 -2.39 -100.67 1.27
N LEU A 839 -3.57 -100.41 0.70
CA LEU A 839 -4.66 -101.39 0.57
C LEU A 839 -4.41 -102.48 -0.50
N LYS A 840 -3.45 -102.31 -1.41
CA LYS A 840 -3.05 -103.33 -2.40
C LYS A 840 -1.91 -104.24 -1.92
N SER A 841 -1.29 -103.94 -0.78
CA SER A 841 -0.21 -104.73 -0.16
C SER A 841 -0.67 -105.63 1.00
N HIS A 842 -1.99 -105.81 1.18
CA HIS A 842 -2.56 -106.76 2.16
C HIS A 842 -3.35 -107.88 1.48
#